data_AF-A0A8C0WDF1-F1
#
_entry.id   AF-A0A8C0WDF1-F1
#
_cell.length_a   1.000
_cell.length_b   1.000
_cell.length_c   1.000
_cell.angle_alpha   90.00
_cell.angle_beta   90.00
_cell.angle_gamma   90.00
#
_symmetry.space_group_name_H-M   'P 1'
#
loop_
_entity.id
_entity.type
_entity.pdbx_description
1 polymer ?
#
loop_
_entity_poly.entity_id
_entity_poly.type
_entity_poly.pdbx_seq_one_letter_code
_entity_poly.pdbx_strand_id
1 'polypeptide(L)'
;MKLTFLPWVLLLLMTATSPGLWPTAAHPNKVSESEKSQLVNETHWQYYGTSGTTGNLSLTWNTSMLPTPAVTIELWGYEETGIPYSENWTAEWSYLYPLATNIPNSGSFTFTPKPALPNYQKWKVGALRIIDSKNYAGQKDVQALWTNDHALAWHLGDDFREDSVAWARSQCLAWEALEDQLPDFLKELPDCPCTLAQARADSGRFFTDYGCDIEHGSVCTYHPGAVHCVRSVQASPQYGSGQQCCYTADGTQLLTADSTSGSTPDRGHDWGAPPYRTPPRVPGMSHWLYDVISFYYCCLWAPECSRYMRRRPSSDCRNYRPPHLASAFGDPHFVTFDGTNFTFNGRGEYVLLEAPLTDLRVQARAQPEMMTHGTQARGTGLTAVAVQEGNSDVVEVRLAGESGVLEVLLNQEVLSFTEQNWMDLKGMFLSVAAEDKASIMLSSGAGLEISNQGPFLSVAVLLPEKFLTHTHGLLGTLNDDPTDDFTLRSGQVLPLNASAQQLFQYGADWAVHNDSSLFAYDSWFLVHNFTYQPKHDPNFKPIFSNEITLSPSQAEEATKLCENDPFCIFDVAATGSLSVGNATRVAHQLHQHRLKSLQPVVSCGWLSPPANGYKEGLKYLVGSTIRFHCNTGYSLAGAETSTCQADGNWSTPTPECQLGRSYTVLLSIIFGGLAVVALVALIYMLLQYRKGNMNTQSSYP
;
A
#
# COMPACT_ATOMS: atom_id res chain seq x y z
N MET A 1 0.02 -53.48 -8.63
CA MET A 1 1.10 -53.03 -9.53
C MET A 1 0.62 -51.73 -10.16
N LYS A 2 1.35 -50.62 -9.90
CA LYS A 2 1.44 -49.29 -10.59
C LYS A 2 0.36 -48.97 -11.64
N LEU A 3 -0.21 -47.78 -11.82
CA LEU A 3 -0.08 -46.38 -11.36
C LEU A 3 -1.24 -45.66 -12.10
N THR A 4 -1.81 -44.55 -11.60
CA THR A 4 -2.06 -43.27 -12.34
C THR A 4 -3.16 -42.37 -11.75
N PHE A 5 -2.74 -41.14 -11.39
CA PHE A 5 -3.39 -39.80 -11.44
C PHE A 5 -4.54 -39.37 -10.48
N LEU A 6 -4.15 -38.67 -9.41
CA LEU A 6 -4.70 -37.36 -8.95
C LEU A 6 -4.16 -36.23 -9.88
N PRO A 7 -4.56 -34.93 -9.82
CA PRO A 7 -5.66 -34.25 -9.08
C PRO A 7 -6.43 -33.19 -9.93
N TRP A 8 -7.75 -33.12 -9.89
CA TRP A 8 -8.54 -31.95 -10.33
C TRP A 8 -9.66 -31.70 -9.30
N VAL A 9 -10.01 -30.43 -9.09
CA VAL A 9 -10.99 -29.89 -8.11
C VAL A 9 -10.41 -29.56 -6.72
N LEU A 10 -9.57 -28.54 -6.64
CA LEU A 10 -9.37 -27.77 -5.40
C LEU A 10 -8.78 -26.38 -5.70
N LEU A 11 -9.50 -25.48 -6.38
CA LEU A 11 -9.03 -24.08 -6.51
C LEU A 11 -10.06 -22.99 -6.88
N LEU A 12 -11.39 -23.18 -6.77
CA LEU A 12 -12.33 -22.14 -7.25
C LEU A 12 -13.70 -22.03 -6.53
N LEU A 13 -13.78 -22.34 -5.24
CA LEU A 13 -15.03 -22.14 -4.48
C LEU A 13 -14.77 -21.50 -3.12
N MET A 14 -14.73 -20.17 -3.09
CA MET A 14 -15.05 -19.37 -1.90
C MET A 14 -15.98 -18.19 -2.21
N THR A 15 -16.90 -18.38 -3.16
CA THR A 15 -18.08 -17.52 -3.35
C THR A 15 -19.29 -18.40 -3.65
N ALA A 16 -19.90 -18.94 -2.59
CA ALA A 16 -21.34 -19.27 -2.51
C ALA A 16 -21.62 -19.98 -1.17
N THR A 17 -22.18 -19.23 -0.24
CA THR A 17 -23.17 -19.70 0.75
C THR A 17 -22.92 -21.08 1.38
N SER A 18 -22.15 -21.09 2.46
CA SER A 18 -22.31 -22.09 3.52
C SER A 18 -22.05 -21.42 4.86
N PRO A 19 -23.08 -21.14 5.68
CA PRO A 19 -22.89 -20.54 6.99
C PRO A 19 -22.24 -21.58 7.90
N GLY A 20 -20.93 -21.45 8.16
CA GLY A 20 -20.28 -22.23 9.22
C GLY A 20 -18.85 -22.70 9.00
N LEU A 21 -18.22 -22.45 7.86
CA LEU A 21 -16.76 -22.57 7.78
C LEU A 21 -16.14 -21.20 8.06
N TRP A 22 -15.29 -21.11 9.08
CA TRP A 22 -14.23 -20.12 9.04
C TRP A 22 -13.32 -20.48 7.87
N PRO A 23 -13.24 -19.64 6.82
CA PRO A 23 -12.14 -19.80 5.90
C PRO A 23 -10.91 -19.37 6.71
N THR A 24 -10.07 -20.32 7.10
CA THR A 24 -8.66 -20.07 7.44
C THR A 24 -7.86 -19.42 6.27
N ALA A 25 -8.56 -18.83 5.31
CA ALA A 25 -8.11 -18.25 4.05
C ALA A 25 -8.61 -16.81 3.84
N ALA A 26 -9.49 -16.24 4.69
CA ALA A 26 -9.91 -14.84 4.54
C ALA A 26 -9.47 -14.02 5.76
N HIS A 27 -8.74 -12.93 5.50
CA HIS A 27 -8.39 -11.90 6.46
C HIS A 27 -9.67 -11.38 7.18
N PRO A 28 -9.66 -11.08 8.49
CA PRO A 28 -10.87 -10.63 9.21
C PRO A 28 -11.54 -9.41 8.57
N ASN A 29 -10.75 -8.48 8.02
CA ASN A 29 -11.28 -7.30 7.32
C ASN A 29 -11.94 -7.58 5.96
N LYS A 30 -11.91 -8.83 5.48
CA LYS A 30 -12.71 -9.27 4.34
C LYS A 30 -14.13 -9.66 4.74
N VAL A 31 -14.42 -9.92 6.01
CA VAL A 31 -15.81 -10.18 6.43
C VAL A 31 -16.55 -8.84 6.55
N SER A 32 -17.82 -8.79 6.16
CA SER A 32 -18.65 -7.59 6.32
C SER A 32 -18.83 -7.24 7.79
N GLU A 33 -18.80 -5.94 8.13
CA GLU A 33 -18.97 -5.47 9.51
C GLU A 33 -20.29 -5.92 10.16
N SER A 34 -21.36 -6.08 9.37
CA SER A 34 -22.65 -6.56 9.89
C SER A 34 -22.61 -8.01 10.35
N GLU A 35 -21.65 -8.79 9.84
CA GLU A 35 -21.47 -10.22 10.12
C GLU A 35 -20.42 -10.49 11.21
N LYS A 36 -19.80 -9.44 11.73
CA LYS A 36 -18.84 -9.51 12.84
C LYS A 36 -19.51 -9.24 14.18
N SER A 37 -18.85 -9.71 15.23
CA SER A 37 -19.02 -9.16 16.58
C SER A 37 -17.95 -8.11 16.85
N GLN A 38 -18.31 -7.03 17.52
CA GLN A 38 -17.43 -5.88 17.75
C GLN A 38 -17.05 -5.75 19.22
N LEU A 39 -15.75 -5.52 19.46
CA LEU A 39 -15.20 -5.18 20.76
C LEU A 39 -15.52 -3.71 21.05
N VAL A 40 -16.32 -3.44 22.09
CA VAL A 40 -16.60 -2.06 22.51
C VAL A 40 -15.33 -1.48 23.12
N ASN A 41 -14.81 -0.40 22.53
CA ASN A 41 -13.52 0.21 22.87
C ASN A 41 -12.37 -0.81 22.81
N GLU A 42 -12.02 -1.25 21.61
CA GLU A 42 -10.99 -2.27 21.36
C GLU A 42 -9.65 -1.95 22.07
N THR A 43 -9.24 -0.68 22.14
CA THR A 43 -8.06 -0.27 22.90
C THR A 43 -8.15 -0.65 24.37
N HIS A 44 -9.32 -0.56 25.00
CA HIS A 44 -9.51 -1.00 26.39
C HIS A 44 -9.25 -2.50 26.56
N TRP A 45 -9.64 -3.32 25.59
CA TRP A 45 -9.35 -4.76 25.58
C TRP A 45 -7.85 -5.04 25.45
N GLN A 46 -7.18 -4.35 24.53
CA GLN A 46 -5.77 -4.54 24.20
C GLN A 46 -4.80 -3.93 25.22
N TYR A 47 -5.27 -3.06 26.13
CA TYR A 47 -4.46 -2.47 27.20
C TYR A 47 -4.89 -2.94 28.60
N TYR A 48 -5.87 -3.83 28.71
CA TYR A 48 -6.41 -4.25 29.99
C TYR A 48 -5.33 -4.87 30.88
N GLY A 49 -5.19 -4.35 32.12
CA GLY A 49 -4.16 -4.78 33.06
C GLY A 49 -2.91 -3.90 33.06
N THR A 50 -2.75 -3.00 32.08
CA THR A 50 -1.74 -1.92 32.15
C THR A 50 -2.18 -0.82 33.11
N SER A 51 -1.25 0.08 33.46
CA SER A 51 -1.50 1.15 34.43
C SER A 51 -2.70 2.02 34.04
N GLY A 52 -3.72 2.07 34.91
CA GLY A 52 -4.94 2.86 34.69
C GLY A 52 -6.01 2.19 33.82
N THR A 53 -5.79 0.96 33.35
CA THR A 53 -6.74 0.25 32.47
C THR A 53 -7.34 -0.96 33.17
N THR A 54 -8.50 -0.77 33.80
CA THR A 54 -9.27 -1.81 34.53
C THR A 54 -10.76 -1.68 34.24
N GLY A 55 -11.61 -2.51 34.87
CA GLY A 55 -13.07 -2.40 34.76
C GLY A 55 -13.70 -3.52 33.91
N ASN A 56 -14.84 -3.22 33.31
CA ASN A 56 -15.62 -4.17 32.51
C ASN A 56 -15.30 -4.03 31.03
N LEU A 57 -15.34 -5.14 30.31
CA LEU A 57 -15.23 -5.21 28.86
C LEU A 57 -16.57 -5.63 28.26
N SER A 58 -16.93 -5.03 27.13
CA SER A 58 -18.22 -5.22 26.48
C SER A 58 -18.04 -5.63 25.01
N LEU A 59 -18.83 -6.59 24.57
CA LEU A 59 -18.90 -7.15 23.22
C LEU A 59 -20.30 -6.95 22.68
N THR A 60 -20.44 -6.57 21.41
CA THR A 60 -21.74 -6.36 20.74
C THR A 60 -21.81 -7.10 19.41
N TRP A 61 -23.00 -7.54 19.00
CA TRP A 61 -23.21 -8.23 17.70
C TRP A 61 -24.65 -8.09 17.21
N ASN A 62 -24.85 -8.33 15.91
CA ASN A 62 -26.18 -8.35 15.31
C ASN A 62 -26.86 -9.70 15.56
N THR A 63 -27.96 -9.70 16.33
CA THR A 63 -28.71 -10.92 16.67
C THR A 63 -29.34 -11.60 15.45
N SER A 64 -29.63 -10.85 14.37
CA SER A 64 -30.26 -11.38 13.16
C SER A 64 -29.32 -12.30 12.37
N MET A 65 -28.00 -12.10 12.48
CA MET A 65 -27.00 -12.92 11.79
C MET A 65 -26.82 -14.31 12.43
N LEU A 66 -27.23 -14.45 13.68
CA LEU A 66 -27.24 -15.71 14.41
C LEU A 66 -28.59 -15.88 15.13
N PRO A 67 -29.67 -16.28 14.41
CA PRO A 67 -31.03 -16.29 14.93
C PRO A 67 -31.30 -17.48 15.87
N THR A 68 -30.61 -17.52 17.01
CA THR A 68 -30.75 -18.52 18.08
C THR A 68 -31.27 -17.87 19.36
N PRO A 69 -32.06 -18.58 20.20
CA PRO A 69 -32.51 -18.06 21.50
C PRO A 69 -31.37 -17.90 22.52
N ALA A 70 -30.30 -18.70 22.42
CA ALA A 70 -29.21 -18.69 23.39
C ALA A 70 -27.85 -18.89 22.72
N VAL A 71 -26.86 -18.11 23.13
CA VAL A 71 -25.50 -18.13 22.57
C VAL A 71 -24.45 -18.54 23.59
N THR A 72 -23.35 -19.07 23.09
CA THR A 72 -22.13 -19.37 23.84
C THR A 72 -21.00 -18.52 23.25
N ILE A 73 -20.28 -17.83 24.13
CA ILE A 73 -19.15 -16.96 23.77
C ILE A 73 -17.86 -17.65 24.19
N GLU A 74 -16.93 -17.78 23.26
CA GLU A 74 -15.72 -18.56 23.38
C GLU A 74 -14.49 -17.73 23.03
N LEU A 75 -13.36 -18.04 23.65
CA LEU A 75 -12.06 -17.52 23.27
C LEU A 75 -11.29 -18.55 22.46
N TRP A 76 -10.79 -18.11 21.32
CA TRP A 76 -9.90 -18.88 20.43
C TRP A 76 -8.54 -18.17 20.35
N GLY A 77 -7.47 -18.95 20.43
CA GLY A 77 -6.10 -18.46 20.34
C GLY A 77 -5.44 -18.94 19.05
N TYR A 78 -4.62 -18.06 18.46
CA TYR A 78 -3.80 -18.39 17.31
C TYR A 78 -2.36 -18.61 17.75
N GLU A 79 -1.72 -19.66 17.23
CA GLU A 79 -0.29 -19.87 17.38
C GLU A 79 0.33 -20.51 16.14
N GLU A 80 1.64 -20.32 15.99
CA GLU A 80 2.45 -20.99 14.98
C GLU A 80 3.57 -21.75 15.66
N THR A 81 3.71 -23.03 15.32
CA THR A 81 4.64 -23.96 15.98
C THR A 81 5.49 -24.71 14.97
N GLY A 82 6.60 -25.28 15.42
CA GLY A 82 7.56 -26.00 14.58
C GLY A 82 8.80 -25.17 14.26
N ILE A 83 9.50 -25.52 13.18
CA ILE A 83 10.74 -24.84 12.77
C ILE A 83 10.39 -23.80 11.70
N PRO A 84 10.64 -22.49 11.94
CA PRO A 84 10.33 -21.44 10.98
C PRO A 84 10.93 -21.69 9.60
N TYR A 85 10.16 -21.35 8.57
CA TYR A 85 10.46 -21.56 7.14
C TYR A 85 10.80 -23.01 6.75
N SER A 86 10.20 -23.99 7.44
CA SER A 86 10.28 -25.42 7.12
C SER A 86 8.90 -26.04 6.90
N GLU A 87 8.85 -27.26 6.34
CA GLU A 87 7.61 -28.02 6.17
C GLU A 87 6.92 -28.35 7.51
N ASN A 88 7.65 -28.31 8.62
CA ASN A 88 7.10 -28.54 9.96
C ASN A 88 6.58 -27.25 10.62
N TRP A 89 6.63 -26.10 9.94
CA TRP A 89 6.06 -24.85 10.46
C TRP A 89 4.56 -24.82 10.20
N THR A 90 3.79 -24.97 11.26
CA THR A 90 2.33 -25.12 11.16
C THR A 90 1.61 -24.05 11.96
N ALA A 91 0.56 -23.49 11.36
CA ALA A 91 -0.38 -22.61 12.03
C ALA A 91 -1.54 -23.41 12.66
N GLU A 92 -1.94 -23.05 13.86
CA GLU A 92 -3.08 -23.66 14.56
C GLU A 92 -3.97 -22.61 15.22
N TRP A 93 -5.28 -22.80 15.03
CA TRP A 93 -6.32 -22.15 15.84
C TRP A 93 -6.82 -23.13 16.89
N SER A 94 -6.62 -22.77 18.16
CA SER A 94 -6.98 -23.61 19.30
C SER A 94 -8.11 -22.96 20.10
N TYR A 95 -9.16 -23.74 20.36
CA TYR A 95 -10.17 -23.37 21.34
C TYR A 95 -9.53 -23.33 22.74
N LEU A 96 -9.76 -22.26 23.49
CA LEU A 96 -9.21 -22.12 24.84
C LEU A 96 -10.27 -22.46 25.89
N TYR A 97 -11.30 -21.63 26.02
CA TYR A 97 -12.37 -21.81 27.01
C TYR A 97 -13.59 -20.92 26.70
N PRO A 98 -14.76 -21.17 27.31
CA PRO A 98 -15.93 -20.32 27.14
C PRO A 98 -15.90 -19.16 28.15
N LEU A 99 -16.23 -17.96 27.69
CA LEU A 99 -16.46 -16.80 28.57
C LEU A 99 -17.85 -16.86 29.22
N ALA A 100 -18.85 -17.30 28.45
CA ALA A 100 -20.20 -17.51 28.93
C ALA A 100 -20.89 -18.57 28.07
N THR A 101 -21.72 -19.41 28.69
CA THR A 101 -22.45 -20.50 28.03
C THR A 101 -23.94 -20.34 28.27
N ASN A 102 -24.76 -20.65 27.25
CA ASN A 102 -26.22 -20.65 27.36
C ASN A 102 -26.80 -19.32 27.86
N ILE A 103 -26.27 -18.19 27.38
CA ILE A 103 -26.80 -16.86 27.68
C ILE A 103 -27.87 -16.46 26.65
N PRO A 104 -28.89 -15.67 27.04
CA PRO A 104 -29.86 -15.15 26.08
C PRO A 104 -29.18 -14.36 24.96
N ASN A 105 -29.65 -14.52 23.72
CA ASN A 105 -29.12 -13.77 22.58
C ASN A 105 -29.63 -12.32 22.58
N SER A 106 -29.02 -11.47 23.41
CA SER A 106 -29.38 -10.06 23.59
C SER A 106 -28.58 -9.09 22.71
N GLY A 107 -27.66 -9.57 21.88
CA GLY A 107 -26.80 -8.74 21.03
C GLY A 107 -25.67 -8.00 21.77
N SER A 108 -25.53 -8.22 23.07
CA SER A 108 -24.45 -7.64 23.88
C SER A 108 -24.08 -8.53 25.06
N PHE A 109 -22.81 -8.50 25.44
CA PHE A 109 -22.27 -9.22 26.59
C PHE A 109 -21.24 -8.35 27.29
N THR A 110 -21.25 -8.32 28.62
CA THR A 110 -20.31 -7.55 29.42
C THR A 110 -19.81 -8.39 30.58
N PHE A 111 -18.50 -8.38 30.82
CA PHE A 111 -17.88 -9.12 31.92
C PHE A 111 -16.67 -8.37 32.48
N THR A 112 -16.22 -8.77 33.66
CA THR A 112 -14.96 -8.32 34.24
C THR A 112 -13.88 -9.37 33.97
N PRO A 113 -12.83 -9.07 33.20
CA PRO A 113 -11.76 -10.01 32.87
C PRO A 113 -11.04 -10.56 34.11
N LYS A 114 -10.85 -11.87 34.12
CA LYS A 114 -9.98 -12.57 35.08
C LYS A 114 -8.77 -13.13 34.32
N PRO A 115 -7.58 -13.17 34.96
CA PRO A 115 -6.42 -13.84 34.40
C PRO A 115 -6.76 -15.27 33.98
N ALA A 116 -6.25 -15.70 32.83
CA ALA A 116 -6.45 -17.06 32.37
C ALA A 116 -5.69 -18.08 33.25
N LEU A 117 -6.11 -19.34 33.20
CA LEU A 117 -5.34 -20.42 33.83
C LEU A 117 -3.94 -20.52 33.19
N PRO A 118 -2.89 -20.91 33.94
CA PRO A 118 -1.50 -20.87 33.47
C PRO A 118 -1.25 -21.57 32.12
N ASN A 119 -1.99 -22.66 31.84
CA ASN A 119 -1.89 -23.39 30.58
C ASN A 119 -2.37 -22.59 29.36
N TYR A 120 -3.28 -21.62 29.55
CA TYR A 120 -3.81 -20.77 28.49
C TYR A 120 -3.05 -19.45 28.35
N GLN A 121 -2.30 -19.03 29.35
CA GLN A 121 -1.59 -17.74 29.29
C GLN A 121 -0.55 -17.66 28.17
N LYS A 122 -0.17 -18.75 27.50
CA LYS A 122 0.77 -18.71 26.36
C LYS A 122 0.20 -18.01 25.13
N TRP A 123 -1.13 -17.96 24.94
CA TRP A 123 -1.75 -17.32 23.78
C TRP A 123 -1.85 -15.80 23.99
N LYS A 124 -1.34 -15.04 23.03
CA LYS A 124 -1.22 -13.58 23.10
C LYS A 124 -2.05 -12.86 22.05
N VAL A 125 -2.45 -13.58 21.01
CA VAL A 125 -3.28 -13.12 19.90
C VAL A 125 -4.43 -14.10 19.76
N GLY A 126 -5.63 -13.58 19.51
CA GLY A 126 -6.80 -14.40 19.26
C GLY A 126 -8.04 -13.58 18.99
N ALA A 127 -9.17 -14.27 18.94
CA ALA A 127 -10.48 -13.70 18.65
C ALA A 127 -11.55 -14.35 19.52
N LEU A 128 -12.64 -13.61 19.74
CA LEU A 128 -13.83 -14.15 20.37
C LEU A 128 -14.77 -14.71 19.31
N ARG A 129 -15.42 -15.82 19.65
CA ARG A 129 -16.37 -16.53 18.81
C ARG A 129 -17.71 -16.67 19.51
N ILE A 130 -18.80 -16.39 18.81
CA ILE A 130 -20.18 -16.51 19.29
C ILE A 130 -20.88 -17.59 18.47
N ILE A 131 -21.40 -18.62 19.14
CA ILE A 131 -22.09 -19.76 18.52
C ILE A 131 -23.46 -20.01 19.16
N ASP A 132 -24.33 -20.74 18.46
CA ASP A 132 -25.56 -21.30 19.05
C ASP A 132 -25.20 -22.28 20.18
N SER A 133 -25.82 -22.10 21.36
CA SER A 133 -25.59 -22.95 22.55
C SER A 133 -26.06 -24.40 22.39
N LYS A 134 -26.73 -24.74 21.30
CA LYS A 134 -26.98 -26.15 20.93
C LYS A 134 -25.71 -26.90 20.55
N ASN A 135 -24.69 -26.19 20.06
CA ASN A 135 -23.40 -26.76 19.75
C ASN A 135 -22.57 -26.89 21.03
N TYR A 136 -21.67 -27.88 21.08
CA TYR A 136 -20.75 -28.00 22.21
C TYR A 136 -19.60 -27.00 22.07
N ALA A 137 -19.02 -26.60 23.19
CA ALA A 137 -17.98 -25.59 23.18
C ALA A 137 -16.73 -26.07 22.43
N GLY A 138 -16.19 -25.23 21.55
CA GLY A 138 -15.03 -25.57 20.71
C GLY A 138 -15.35 -26.39 19.45
N GLN A 139 -16.63 -26.67 19.16
CA GLN A 139 -17.03 -27.38 17.94
C GLN A 139 -16.55 -26.63 16.69
N LYS A 140 -15.92 -27.34 15.75
CA LYS A 140 -15.46 -26.80 14.47
C LYS A 140 -16.61 -26.83 13.44
N ASP A 141 -16.48 -26.03 12.39
CA ASP A 141 -17.39 -25.99 11.24
C ASP A 141 -18.86 -25.71 11.62
N VAL A 142 -19.06 -24.68 12.44
CA VAL A 142 -20.38 -24.20 12.89
C VAL A 142 -20.58 -22.74 12.52
N GLN A 143 -21.84 -22.35 12.23
CA GLN A 143 -22.20 -20.94 12.04
C GLN A 143 -21.84 -20.14 13.30
N ALA A 144 -21.06 -19.09 13.11
CA ALA A 144 -20.49 -18.32 14.21
C ALA A 144 -20.25 -16.87 13.80
N LEU A 145 -20.36 -15.96 14.76
CA LEU A 145 -19.90 -14.58 14.64
C LEU A 145 -18.56 -14.46 15.34
N TRP A 146 -17.66 -13.66 14.79
CA TRP A 146 -16.32 -13.52 15.32
C TRP A 146 -15.91 -12.06 15.42
N THR A 147 -15.01 -11.78 16.35
CA THR A 147 -14.32 -10.49 16.42
C THR A 147 -13.15 -10.48 15.44
N ASN A 148 -12.65 -9.27 15.14
CA ASN A 148 -11.30 -9.15 14.61
C ASN A 148 -10.28 -9.72 15.61
N ASP A 149 -9.12 -10.10 15.10
CA ASP A 149 -7.99 -10.51 15.94
C ASP A 149 -7.51 -9.31 16.75
N HIS A 150 -7.11 -9.58 17.99
CA HIS A 150 -6.60 -8.54 18.87
C HIS A 150 -5.57 -9.11 19.84
N ALA A 151 -4.79 -8.21 20.42
CA ALA A 151 -3.91 -8.53 21.53
C ALA A 151 -4.74 -8.94 22.76
N LEU A 152 -4.47 -10.12 23.30
CA LEU A 152 -5.20 -10.70 24.44
C LEU A 152 -4.67 -10.19 25.79
N ALA A 153 -4.44 -8.88 25.96
CA ALA A 153 -3.91 -8.31 27.21
C ALA A 153 -4.80 -8.65 28.42
N TRP A 154 -6.12 -8.54 28.25
CA TRP A 154 -7.12 -8.86 29.28
C TRP A 154 -7.08 -10.31 29.79
N HIS A 155 -6.53 -11.23 28.97
CA HIS A 155 -6.40 -12.65 29.25
C HIS A 155 -5.09 -12.99 30.00
N LEU A 156 -4.10 -12.11 29.98
CA LEU A 156 -2.78 -12.34 30.56
C LEU A 156 -2.82 -12.51 32.09
N GLY A 157 -1.75 -13.14 32.58
CA GLY A 157 -1.56 -13.51 33.98
C GLY A 157 -1.42 -12.31 34.94
N ASP A 158 -1.33 -12.63 36.23
CA ASP A 158 -1.12 -11.63 37.28
C ASP A 158 0.27 -10.96 37.17
N ASP A 159 1.26 -11.64 36.61
CA ASP A 159 2.59 -11.10 36.32
C ASP A 159 2.55 -9.89 35.37
N PHE A 160 1.73 -9.97 34.32
CA PHE A 160 1.48 -8.83 33.42
C PHE A 160 0.73 -7.69 34.11
N ARG A 161 -0.21 -8.00 35.01
CA ARG A 161 -1.02 -6.99 35.72
C ARG A 161 -0.25 -6.29 36.83
N GLU A 162 0.72 -6.97 37.43
CA GLU A 162 1.59 -6.43 38.47
C GLU A 162 2.61 -5.46 37.89
N ASP A 163 3.30 -5.84 36.82
CA ASP A 163 4.25 -4.97 36.09
C ASP A 163 4.21 -5.25 34.59
N SER A 164 3.26 -4.61 33.90
CA SER A 164 3.06 -4.78 32.46
C SER A 164 4.26 -4.34 31.64
N VAL A 165 5.03 -3.36 32.12
CA VAL A 165 6.20 -2.81 31.41
C VAL A 165 7.37 -3.78 31.48
N ALA A 166 7.68 -4.31 32.66
CA ALA A 166 8.74 -5.31 32.81
C ALA A 166 8.41 -6.60 32.06
N TRP A 167 7.14 -7.03 32.11
CA TRP A 167 6.65 -8.17 31.36
C TRP A 167 6.81 -7.98 29.84
N ALA A 168 6.33 -6.85 29.32
CA ALA A 168 6.41 -6.53 27.89
C ALA A 168 7.87 -6.39 27.41
N ARG A 169 8.74 -5.79 28.22
CA ARG A 169 10.19 -5.75 27.95
C ARG A 169 10.78 -7.15 27.80
N SER A 170 10.42 -8.09 28.67
CA SER A 170 10.89 -9.48 28.56
C SER A 170 10.42 -10.13 27.25
N GLN A 171 9.18 -9.89 26.82
CA GLN A 171 8.68 -10.40 25.54
C GLN A 171 9.37 -9.75 24.34
N CYS A 172 9.60 -8.43 24.39
CA CYS A 172 10.32 -7.69 23.35
C CYS A 172 11.75 -8.25 23.15
N LEU A 173 12.46 -8.54 24.25
CA LEU A 173 13.80 -9.16 24.20
C LEU A 173 13.76 -10.58 23.63
N ALA A 174 12.75 -11.38 23.99
CA ALA A 174 12.58 -12.73 23.45
C ALA A 174 12.28 -12.70 21.94
N TRP A 175 11.44 -11.77 21.49
CA TRP A 175 11.16 -11.54 20.08
C TRP A 175 12.42 -11.08 19.33
N GLU A 176 13.20 -10.15 19.89
CA GLU A 176 14.45 -9.69 19.27
C GLU A 176 15.46 -10.84 19.10
N ALA A 177 15.54 -11.75 20.06
CA ALA A 177 16.38 -12.95 19.99
C ALA A 177 15.86 -14.02 19.01
N LEU A 178 14.54 -14.07 18.77
CA LEU A 178 13.96 -14.90 17.72
C LEU A 178 14.30 -14.34 16.34
N GLU A 179 14.18 -13.02 16.15
CA GLU A 179 14.51 -12.34 14.91
C GLU A 179 15.98 -12.57 14.48
N ASP A 180 16.90 -12.73 15.43
CA ASP A 180 18.30 -13.12 15.15
C ASP A 180 18.46 -14.52 14.53
N GLN A 181 17.49 -15.41 14.73
CA GLN A 181 17.50 -16.78 14.23
C GLN A 181 16.72 -16.94 12.92
N LEU A 182 15.88 -15.98 12.58
CA LEU A 182 15.04 -16.00 11.38
C LEU A 182 15.79 -15.48 10.15
N PRO A 183 15.43 -15.94 8.95
CA PRO A 183 16.01 -15.40 7.73
C PRO A 183 15.66 -13.91 7.53
N ASP A 184 16.59 -13.23 6.87
CA ASP A 184 16.45 -11.86 6.42
C ASP A 184 15.49 -11.79 5.22
N PHE A 185 14.33 -11.19 5.43
CA PHE A 185 13.28 -11.04 4.42
C PHE A 185 13.31 -9.68 3.71
N LEU A 186 14.12 -8.74 4.19
CA LEU A 186 14.08 -7.33 3.76
C LEU A 186 14.50 -7.15 2.30
N LYS A 187 15.31 -8.07 1.76
CA LYS A 187 15.85 -7.99 0.40
C LYS A 187 14.83 -8.29 -0.70
N GLU A 188 13.69 -8.89 -0.36
CA GLU A 188 12.64 -9.24 -1.33
C GLU A 188 11.52 -8.20 -1.39
N LEU A 189 11.56 -7.18 -0.54
CA LEU A 189 10.50 -6.19 -0.44
C LEU A 189 10.68 -5.07 -1.47
N PRO A 190 9.58 -4.56 -2.05
CA PRO A 190 9.66 -3.38 -2.91
C PRO A 190 10.02 -2.15 -2.09
N ASP A 191 10.81 -1.25 -2.68
CA ASP A 191 11.06 0.06 -2.08
C ASP A 191 9.79 0.91 -2.03
N CYS A 192 9.63 1.65 -0.93
CA CYS A 192 8.55 2.59 -0.79
C CYS A 192 8.67 3.73 -1.81
N PRO A 193 7.54 4.23 -2.34
CA PRO A 193 7.50 5.48 -3.09
C PRO A 193 8.12 6.62 -2.29
N CYS A 194 8.84 7.52 -2.95
CA CYS A 194 9.53 8.61 -2.26
C CYS A 194 8.59 9.69 -1.73
N THR A 195 7.38 9.80 -2.29
CA THR A 195 6.40 10.83 -1.94
C THR A 195 4.99 10.24 -1.81
N LEU A 196 4.15 10.91 -1.02
CA LEU A 196 2.73 10.56 -0.92
C LEU A 196 2.00 10.61 -2.28
N ALA A 197 2.38 11.54 -3.16
CA ALA A 197 1.80 11.65 -4.49
C ALA A 197 2.11 10.39 -5.34
N GLN A 198 3.37 9.94 -5.34
CA GLN A 198 3.75 8.69 -6.00
C GLN A 198 3.03 7.48 -5.39
N ALA A 199 2.93 7.42 -4.05
CA ALA A 199 2.27 6.32 -3.35
C ALA A 199 0.79 6.16 -3.72
N ARG A 200 0.06 7.27 -3.88
CA ARG A 200 -1.35 7.26 -4.31
C ARG A 200 -1.52 7.01 -5.81
N ALA A 201 -0.51 7.31 -6.61
CA ALA A 201 -0.57 7.15 -8.07
C ALA A 201 -0.15 5.75 -8.54
N ASP A 202 0.74 5.08 -7.81
CA ASP A 202 1.29 3.74 -8.09
C ASP A 202 0.37 2.59 -7.63
N SER A 203 -0.82 2.56 -8.23
CA SER A 203 -1.87 1.60 -7.92
C SER A 203 -1.66 0.22 -8.56
N GLY A 204 -0.49 -0.07 -9.12
CA GLY A 204 -0.13 -1.41 -9.59
C GLY A 204 0.61 -2.24 -8.55
N ARG A 205 1.32 -1.56 -7.64
CA ARG A 205 2.17 -2.20 -6.62
C ARG A 205 1.73 -1.92 -5.19
N PHE A 206 1.04 -0.80 -4.97
CA PHE A 206 0.63 -0.35 -3.65
C PHE A 206 -0.88 -0.14 -3.56
N PHE A 207 -1.46 -0.53 -2.43
CA PHE A 207 -2.87 -0.30 -2.10
C PHE A 207 -2.98 0.41 -0.75
N THR A 208 -4.01 1.23 -0.58
CA THR A 208 -4.22 2.04 0.62
C THR A 208 -4.36 1.15 1.87
N ASP A 209 -3.70 1.55 2.96
CA ASP A 209 -3.85 0.89 4.25
C ASP A 209 -5.17 1.31 4.91
N TYR A 210 -6.05 0.34 5.21
CA TYR A 210 -7.35 0.59 5.84
C TYR A 210 -7.25 1.19 7.25
N GLY A 211 -6.12 1.02 7.93
CA GLY A 211 -5.82 1.59 9.24
C GLY A 211 -5.23 3.00 9.19
N CYS A 212 -4.89 3.53 8.02
CA CYS A 212 -4.33 4.88 7.89
C CYS A 212 -4.62 5.46 6.50
N ASP A 213 -5.86 5.94 6.32
CA ASP A 213 -6.33 6.51 5.07
C ASP A 213 -6.84 7.96 5.24
N ILE A 214 -6.38 8.86 4.38
CA ILE A 214 -6.71 10.28 4.39
C ILE A 214 -8.12 10.55 3.86
N GLU A 215 -8.62 9.70 2.96
CA GLU A 215 -9.98 9.79 2.44
C GLU A 215 -11.02 9.50 3.54
N HIS A 216 -10.63 8.74 4.58
CA HIS A 216 -11.50 8.29 5.68
C HIS A 216 -11.14 8.93 7.04
N GLY A 217 -10.36 10.01 7.06
CA GLY A 217 -10.09 10.80 8.28
C GLY A 217 -8.89 10.38 9.13
N SER A 218 -8.01 9.52 8.60
CA SER A 218 -6.68 9.14 9.12
C SER A 218 -6.60 8.84 10.62
N VAL A 219 -6.78 7.57 11.02
CA VAL A 219 -6.50 7.10 12.39
C VAL A 219 -5.27 6.20 12.41
N CYS A 220 -4.10 6.79 12.13
CA CYS A 220 -2.83 6.07 11.98
C CYS A 220 -2.23 5.63 13.32
N THR A 221 -2.90 4.70 14.00
CA THR A 221 -2.63 4.28 15.40
C THR A 221 -1.16 3.90 15.65
N TYR A 222 -0.54 3.18 14.72
CA TYR A 222 0.84 2.70 14.86
C TYR A 222 1.89 3.65 14.26
N HIS A 223 1.46 4.72 13.58
CA HIS A 223 2.35 5.66 12.89
C HIS A 223 1.97 7.12 13.21
N PRO A 224 2.18 7.58 14.46
CA PRO A 224 1.80 8.94 14.84
C PRO A 224 2.53 9.99 13.99
N GLY A 225 1.77 10.90 13.40
CA GLY A 225 2.28 11.92 12.46
C GLY A 225 2.13 11.54 10.98
N ALA A 226 1.76 10.30 10.67
CA ALA A 226 1.31 9.92 9.34
C ALA A 226 -0.13 10.42 9.11
N VAL A 227 -0.44 10.74 7.85
CA VAL A 227 -1.82 10.97 7.40
C VAL A 227 -2.30 9.89 6.44
N HIS A 228 -1.38 9.15 5.83
CA HIS A 228 -1.71 8.12 4.86
C HIS A 228 -0.62 7.07 4.84
N CYS A 229 -1.00 5.80 4.78
CA CYS A 229 -0.11 4.70 4.50
C CYS A 229 -0.62 3.89 3.31
N VAL A 230 0.31 3.29 2.58
CA VAL A 230 0.04 2.28 1.56
C VAL A 230 0.81 1.02 1.89
N ARG A 231 0.29 -0.13 1.46
CA ARG A 231 0.95 -1.43 1.60
C ARG A 231 1.28 -1.99 0.22
N SER A 232 2.40 -2.70 0.10
CA SER A 232 2.67 -3.54 -1.06
C SER A 232 1.54 -4.53 -1.21
N VAL A 233 1.04 -4.71 -2.43
CA VAL A 233 -0.06 -5.65 -2.70
C VAL A 233 0.44 -7.08 -2.74
N GLN A 234 1.63 -7.27 -3.31
CA GLN A 234 2.25 -8.57 -3.46
C GLN A 234 3.17 -8.85 -2.27
N ALA A 235 2.99 -10.01 -1.67
CA ALA A 235 3.91 -10.52 -0.67
C ALA A 235 5.23 -10.99 -1.31
N SER A 236 6.31 -10.98 -0.53
CA SER A 236 7.60 -11.49 -0.96
C SER A 236 7.51 -12.99 -1.32
N PRO A 237 8.03 -13.44 -2.46
CA PRO A 237 7.85 -14.82 -2.93
C PRO A 237 8.36 -15.90 -1.98
N GLN A 238 9.53 -15.71 -1.37
CA GLN A 238 10.12 -16.72 -0.49
C GLN A 238 9.51 -16.63 0.90
N TYR A 239 9.44 -15.42 1.45
CA TYR A 239 9.15 -15.25 2.88
C TYR A 239 7.71 -14.86 3.21
N GLY A 240 6.85 -14.55 2.24
CA GLY A 240 5.48 -14.11 2.51
C GLY A 240 5.37 -12.79 3.27
N SER A 241 6.36 -11.93 3.14
CA SER A 241 6.51 -10.66 3.86
C SER A 241 5.90 -9.50 3.07
N GLY A 242 5.59 -8.40 3.75
CA GLY A 242 4.99 -7.20 3.15
C GLY A 242 5.76 -5.93 3.46
N GLN A 243 5.40 -4.84 2.77
CA GLN A 243 5.96 -3.52 2.99
C GLN A 243 4.82 -2.53 3.26
N GLN A 244 4.90 -1.79 4.37
CA GLN A 244 4.04 -0.65 4.64
C GLN A 244 4.84 0.64 4.51
N CYS A 245 4.26 1.64 3.85
CA CYS A 245 4.87 2.93 3.54
C CYS A 245 3.96 4.05 4.01
N CYS A 246 4.42 4.84 4.97
CA CYS A 246 3.63 5.87 5.64
C CYS A 246 4.19 7.26 5.39
N TYR A 247 3.31 8.23 5.19
CA TYR A 247 3.66 9.59 4.79
C TYR A 247 3.00 10.62 5.69
N THR A 248 3.74 11.69 5.93
CA THR A 248 3.25 12.90 6.59
C THR A 248 2.37 13.74 5.66
N ALA A 249 1.67 14.72 6.23
CA ALA A 249 0.79 15.64 5.49
C ALA A 249 1.51 16.44 4.39
N ASP A 250 2.82 16.69 4.54
CA ASP A 250 3.62 17.41 3.54
C ASP A 250 4.17 16.49 2.42
N GLY A 251 3.82 15.21 2.47
CA GLY A 251 4.19 14.21 1.48
C GLY A 251 5.52 13.50 1.74
N THR A 252 6.19 13.77 2.86
CA THR A 252 7.46 13.12 3.21
C THR A 252 7.22 11.72 3.78
N GLN A 253 7.97 10.73 3.28
CA GLN A 253 8.01 9.38 3.83
C GLN A 253 8.57 9.38 5.27
N LEU A 254 7.89 8.71 6.19
CA LEU A 254 8.38 8.50 7.54
C LEU A 254 9.35 7.32 7.57
N LEU A 255 10.56 7.52 8.09
CA LEU A 255 11.58 6.47 8.21
C LEU A 255 11.74 6.01 9.67
N THR A 256 11.87 4.69 9.88
CA THR A 256 12.05 4.09 11.22
C THR A 256 13.36 4.48 11.89
N ALA A 257 14.33 4.93 11.10
CA ALA A 257 15.60 5.45 11.60
C ALA A 257 15.50 6.86 12.21
N ASP A 258 14.40 7.60 11.93
CA ASP A 258 14.18 8.95 12.45
C ASP A 258 13.09 9.03 13.52
N SER A 259 12.10 8.16 13.45
CA SER A 259 10.97 8.17 14.39
C SER A 259 10.43 6.78 14.68
N THR A 260 9.69 6.68 15.78
CA THR A 260 8.91 5.49 16.14
C THR A 260 7.62 5.35 15.31
N SER A 261 7.45 6.19 14.28
CA SER A 261 6.30 6.21 13.39
C SER A 261 6.66 5.80 11.96
N GLY A 262 7.86 5.28 11.75
CA GLY A 262 8.40 5.01 10.43
C GLY A 262 7.59 4.00 9.63
N SER A 263 7.82 3.99 8.33
CA SER A 263 7.31 3.00 7.36
C SER A 263 7.91 1.62 7.67
N THR A 264 7.12 0.65 8.08
CA THR A 264 7.66 -0.63 8.53
C THR A 264 7.52 -1.72 7.47
N PRO A 265 8.58 -2.47 7.15
CA PRO A 265 8.41 -3.79 6.54
C PRO A 265 7.72 -4.73 7.55
N ASP A 266 7.00 -5.72 7.06
CA ASP A 266 6.27 -6.70 7.86
C ASP A 266 6.74 -8.11 7.51
N ARG A 267 7.06 -8.93 8.51
CA ARG A 267 7.49 -10.31 8.27
C ARG A 267 6.34 -11.15 7.71
N GLY A 268 5.14 -10.95 8.21
CA GLY A 268 3.91 -11.51 7.63
C GLY A 268 3.18 -10.45 6.83
N HIS A 269 2.88 -10.75 5.57
CA HIS A 269 2.04 -9.87 4.75
C HIS A 269 0.65 -9.76 5.37
N ASP A 270 0.13 -8.54 5.53
CA ASP A 270 -1.17 -8.28 6.19
C ASP A 270 -2.29 -9.09 5.56
N TRP A 271 -2.40 -9.09 4.23
CA TRP A 271 -3.44 -9.86 3.52
C TRP A 271 -3.08 -11.34 3.33
N GLY A 272 -1.91 -11.78 3.79
CA GLY A 272 -1.35 -13.11 3.55
C GLY A 272 -0.88 -13.28 2.11
N ALA A 273 -0.49 -14.52 1.76
CA ALA A 273 -0.05 -14.86 0.41
C ALA A 273 -0.33 -16.34 0.08
N PRO A 274 -0.55 -16.70 -1.20
CA PRO A 274 -0.61 -18.11 -1.59
C PRO A 274 0.71 -18.87 -1.31
N PRO A 275 0.65 -20.15 -0.89
CA PRO A 275 -0.54 -20.86 -0.46
C PRO A 275 -0.98 -20.40 0.95
N TYR A 276 -2.24 -19.96 1.04
CA TYR A 276 -2.87 -19.64 2.31
C TYR A 276 -2.87 -20.90 3.20
N ARG A 277 -2.60 -20.74 4.51
CA ARG A 277 -2.41 -21.78 5.55
C ARG A 277 -0.96 -22.19 5.84
N THR A 278 0.03 -21.63 5.15
CA THR A 278 1.44 -21.84 5.49
C THR A 278 1.99 -20.57 6.13
N PRO A 279 2.49 -20.58 7.36
CA PRO A 279 3.21 -19.44 7.93
C PRO A 279 4.41 -18.93 7.08
N PRO A 280 4.69 -17.61 7.05
CA PRO A 280 3.91 -16.50 7.61
C PRO A 280 2.89 -15.97 6.59
N ARG A 281 2.37 -16.85 5.73
CA ARG A 281 1.46 -16.54 4.62
C ARG A 281 -0.02 -16.72 4.99
N VAL A 282 -0.31 -16.90 6.29
CA VAL A 282 -1.69 -16.98 6.79
C VAL A 282 -2.26 -15.56 6.82
N PRO A 283 -3.35 -15.27 6.09
CA PRO A 283 -3.93 -13.93 6.01
C PRO A 283 -4.18 -13.30 7.39
N GLY A 284 -3.57 -12.16 7.67
CA GLY A 284 -3.71 -11.35 8.89
C GLY A 284 -3.03 -11.93 10.12
N MET A 285 -3.08 -13.24 10.28
CA MET A 285 -2.69 -13.90 11.53
C MET A 285 -1.18 -13.88 11.76
N SER A 286 -0.41 -14.20 10.73
CA SER A 286 1.05 -14.18 10.82
C SER A 286 1.57 -12.74 11.01
N HIS A 287 0.93 -11.76 10.36
CA HIS A 287 1.22 -10.34 10.58
C HIS A 287 0.98 -9.94 12.04
N TRP A 288 -0.16 -10.34 12.62
CA TRP A 288 -0.45 -10.10 14.03
C TRP A 288 0.60 -10.72 14.97
N LEU A 289 1.04 -11.94 14.68
CA LEU A 289 1.97 -12.68 15.53
C LEU A 289 3.41 -12.14 15.47
N TYR A 290 3.89 -11.73 14.30
CA TYR A 290 5.29 -11.33 14.11
C TYR A 290 5.53 -9.83 14.16
N ASP A 291 4.54 -9.01 13.82
CA ASP A 291 4.71 -7.57 13.59
C ASP A 291 3.81 -6.75 14.54
N VAL A 292 2.51 -7.06 14.65
CA VAL A 292 1.61 -6.25 15.49
C VAL A 292 1.85 -6.49 16.98
N ILE A 293 1.81 -7.74 17.47
CA ILE A 293 1.96 -8.02 18.90
C ILE A 293 3.37 -7.71 19.41
N SER A 294 4.39 -7.83 18.56
CA SER A 294 5.76 -7.42 18.89
C SER A 294 5.88 -5.90 18.99
N PHE A 295 5.15 -5.13 18.18
CA PHE A 295 4.99 -3.69 18.38
C PHE A 295 4.31 -3.37 19.72
N TYR A 296 3.30 -4.15 20.14
CA TYR A 296 2.72 -4.02 21.48
C TYR A 296 3.78 -4.23 22.57
N TYR A 297 4.59 -5.28 22.48
CA TYR A 297 5.63 -5.57 23.48
C TYR A 297 6.69 -4.47 23.55
N CYS A 298 7.14 -3.97 22.40
CA CYS A 298 8.30 -3.09 22.34
C CYS A 298 7.96 -1.60 22.39
N CYS A 299 6.78 -1.17 21.89
CA CYS A 299 6.44 0.24 21.70
C CYS A 299 5.26 0.71 22.56
N LEU A 300 4.21 -0.11 22.70
CA LEU A 300 2.96 0.30 23.35
C LEU A 300 2.93 -0.03 24.84
N TRP A 301 3.22 -1.28 25.21
CA TRP A 301 3.24 -1.73 26.60
C TRP A 301 4.60 -1.52 27.26
N ALA A 302 5.68 -1.44 26.48
CA ALA A 302 6.99 -0.98 26.95
C ALA A 302 7.46 0.22 26.11
N PRO A 303 8.18 1.19 26.71
CA PRO A 303 8.71 2.35 26.00
C PRO A 303 10.09 2.06 25.35
N GLU A 304 10.24 0.94 24.62
CA GLU A 304 11.51 0.49 24.01
C GLU A 304 11.48 0.42 22.49
N CYS A 305 10.66 1.25 21.85
CA CYS A 305 10.29 1.11 20.43
C CYS A 305 11.49 1.10 19.46
N SER A 306 12.61 1.72 19.84
CA SER A 306 13.87 1.67 19.08
C SER A 306 14.36 0.25 18.75
N ARG A 307 14.05 -0.76 19.59
CA ARG A 307 14.38 -2.16 19.32
C ARG A 307 13.59 -2.70 18.13
N TYR A 308 12.28 -2.46 18.12
CA TYR A 308 11.40 -2.86 17.03
C TYR A 308 11.82 -2.20 15.71
N MET A 309 12.02 -0.88 15.74
CA MET A 309 12.37 -0.08 14.57
C MET A 309 13.70 -0.52 13.91
N ARG A 310 14.67 -0.99 14.72
CA ARG A 310 15.94 -1.52 14.19
C ARG A 310 15.76 -2.83 13.41
N ARG A 311 14.78 -3.66 13.80
CA ARG A 311 14.47 -4.93 13.13
C ARG A 311 13.51 -4.76 11.95
N ARG A 312 12.83 -3.61 11.86
CA ARG A 312 11.94 -3.22 10.76
C ARG A 312 12.42 -1.91 10.11
N PRO A 313 13.62 -1.89 9.49
CA PRO A 313 14.13 -0.69 8.85
C PRO A 313 13.29 -0.31 7.61
N SER A 314 12.89 0.95 7.47
CA SER A 314 12.24 1.46 6.26
C SER A 314 13.19 1.43 5.06
N SER A 315 12.66 1.21 3.86
CA SER A 315 13.37 1.57 2.63
C SER A 315 13.47 3.09 2.50
N ASP A 316 14.60 3.61 2.02
CA ASP A 316 14.86 5.05 1.87
C ASP A 316 14.59 5.56 0.44
N CYS A 317 13.78 4.80 -0.30
CA CYS A 317 13.25 5.04 -1.64
C CYS A 317 14.27 5.28 -2.77
N ARG A 318 15.58 5.19 -2.51
CA ARG A 318 16.63 5.44 -3.54
C ARG A 318 16.50 4.56 -4.79
N ASN A 319 16.05 3.33 -4.58
CA ASN A 319 15.86 2.34 -5.64
C ASN A 319 14.42 2.28 -6.15
N TYR A 320 13.51 3.09 -5.57
CA TYR A 320 12.16 3.21 -6.10
C TYR A 320 12.19 3.82 -7.49
N ARG A 321 11.44 3.21 -8.39
CA ARG A 321 11.25 3.66 -9.78
C ARG A 321 9.75 3.72 -10.03
N PRO A 322 9.18 4.91 -10.31
CA PRO A 322 7.77 5.04 -10.66
C PRO A 322 7.40 4.18 -11.88
N PRO A 323 6.16 3.67 -11.98
CA PRO A 323 5.71 2.99 -13.18
C PRO A 323 5.48 3.97 -14.34
N HIS A 324 5.58 3.47 -15.57
CA HIS A 324 5.16 4.18 -16.78
C HIS A 324 3.64 4.12 -16.93
N LEU A 325 3.02 5.22 -17.37
CA LEU A 325 1.57 5.36 -17.47
C LEU A 325 1.15 5.54 -18.92
N ALA A 326 0.20 4.71 -19.36
CA ALA A 326 -0.57 4.91 -20.58
C ALA A 326 -2.06 4.96 -20.26
N SER A 327 -2.86 5.59 -21.11
CA SER A 327 -4.31 5.72 -20.85
C SER A 327 -5.14 5.74 -22.12
N ALA A 328 -6.38 5.28 -22.00
CA ALA A 328 -7.40 5.34 -23.04
C ALA A 328 -8.73 5.84 -22.44
N PHE A 329 -9.35 6.86 -23.05
CA PHE A 329 -10.54 7.54 -22.50
C PHE A 329 -11.28 8.31 -23.60
N GLY A 330 -12.53 8.73 -23.35
CA GLY A 330 -13.32 9.46 -24.34
C GLY A 330 -13.68 8.60 -25.55
N ASP A 331 -13.53 9.14 -26.77
CA ASP A 331 -14.06 8.53 -28.00
C ASP A 331 -13.10 7.66 -28.86
N PRO A 332 -12.55 6.59 -28.30
CA PRO A 332 -11.41 6.69 -27.41
C PRO A 332 -10.22 7.47 -28.01
N HIS A 333 -9.69 8.36 -27.19
CA HIS A 333 -8.34 8.91 -27.28
C HIS A 333 -7.38 8.02 -26.51
N PHE A 334 -6.14 7.99 -26.98
CA PHE A 334 -5.06 7.22 -26.39
C PHE A 334 -3.88 8.14 -26.09
N VAL A 335 -3.23 7.88 -24.96
CA VAL A 335 -1.90 8.38 -24.64
C VAL A 335 -1.03 7.16 -24.37
N THR A 336 -0.02 6.94 -25.22
CA THR A 336 0.92 5.81 -25.14
C THR A 336 1.86 5.97 -23.96
N PHE A 337 2.62 4.92 -23.64
CA PHE A 337 3.60 4.96 -22.55
C PHE A 337 4.71 6.01 -22.76
N ASP A 338 5.06 6.28 -24.02
CA ASP A 338 6.11 7.24 -24.38
C ASP A 338 5.56 8.65 -24.68
N GLY A 339 4.24 8.85 -24.46
CA GLY A 339 3.58 10.16 -24.47
C GLY A 339 2.97 10.59 -25.80
N THR A 340 2.97 9.73 -26.81
CA THR A 340 2.27 9.97 -28.07
C THR A 340 0.76 9.93 -27.85
N ASN A 341 0.03 10.88 -28.45
CA ASN A 341 -1.43 10.89 -28.40
C ASN A 341 -2.07 10.75 -29.77
N PHE A 342 -3.20 10.06 -29.81
CA PHE A 342 -4.00 9.90 -31.03
C PHE A 342 -5.45 9.54 -30.70
N THR A 343 -6.34 9.70 -31.68
CA THR A 343 -7.74 9.30 -31.60
C THR A 343 -7.98 8.10 -32.50
N PHE A 344 -8.69 7.08 -31.99
CA PHE A 344 -9.08 5.92 -32.78
C PHE A 344 -10.53 5.50 -32.48
N ASN A 345 -11.44 5.95 -33.33
CA ASN A 345 -12.88 5.65 -33.26
C ASN A 345 -13.24 4.34 -33.96
N GLY A 346 -12.72 3.19 -33.50
CA GLY A 346 -13.07 1.88 -34.04
C GLY A 346 -14.30 1.26 -33.38
N ARG A 347 -15.14 0.53 -34.15
CA ARG A 347 -16.18 -0.35 -33.59
C ARG A 347 -15.68 -1.79 -33.59
N GLY A 348 -15.47 -2.37 -32.40
CA GLY A 348 -14.81 -3.67 -32.31
C GLY A 348 -14.19 -4.02 -30.96
N GLU A 349 -13.36 -5.06 -30.96
CA GLU A 349 -12.50 -5.49 -29.86
C GLU A 349 -11.02 -5.36 -30.27
N TYR A 350 -10.24 -4.67 -29.45
CA TYR A 350 -8.86 -4.28 -29.77
C TYR A 350 -7.90 -4.64 -28.64
N VAL A 351 -6.66 -4.92 -29.01
CA VAL A 351 -5.56 -5.15 -28.08
C VAL A 351 -4.99 -3.80 -27.64
N LEU A 352 -5.18 -3.45 -26.37
CA LEU A 352 -4.56 -2.26 -25.79
C LEU A 352 -3.07 -2.51 -25.52
N LEU A 353 -2.76 -3.66 -24.92
CA LEU A 353 -1.42 -4.04 -24.52
C LEU A 353 -1.24 -5.55 -24.60
N GLU A 354 -0.17 -5.98 -25.23
CA GLU A 354 0.44 -7.30 -25.15
C GLU A 354 1.87 -7.13 -24.63
N ALA A 355 2.21 -7.84 -23.54
CA ALA A 355 3.54 -7.84 -22.95
C ALA A 355 4.07 -9.28 -22.79
N PRO A 356 4.88 -9.77 -23.73
CA PRO A 356 5.36 -11.16 -23.74
C PRO A 356 6.19 -11.56 -22.52
N LEU A 357 6.81 -10.60 -21.83
CA LEU A 357 7.65 -10.84 -20.65
C LEU A 357 6.92 -11.67 -19.57
N THR A 358 5.63 -11.40 -19.36
CA THR A 358 4.78 -12.09 -18.37
C THR A 358 3.54 -12.72 -18.99
N ASP A 359 3.41 -12.69 -20.33
CA ASP A 359 2.19 -13.00 -21.06
C ASP A 359 0.99 -12.17 -20.56
N LEU A 360 1.23 -10.87 -20.36
CA LEU A 360 0.21 -9.89 -19.99
C LEU A 360 -0.56 -9.47 -21.25
N ARG A 361 -1.89 -9.59 -21.20
CA ARG A 361 -2.82 -9.21 -22.26
C ARG A 361 -3.91 -8.31 -21.70
N VAL A 362 -4.07 -7.12 -22.29
CA VAL A 362 -5.14 -6.16 -22.00
C VAL A 362 -5.90 -5.87 -23.29
N GLN A 363 -7.20 -6.13 -23.28
CA GLN A 363 -8.08 -5.95 -24.43
C GLN A 363 -9.21 -5.00 -24.07
N ALA A 364 -9.72 -4.24 -25.04
CA ALA A 364 -10.87 -3.36 -24.84
C ALA A 364 -11.89 -3.48 -25.97
N ARG A 365 -13.16 -3.34 -25.61
CA ARG A 365 -14.31 -3.33 -26.54
C ARG A 365 -14.81 -1.91 -26.71
N ALA A 366 -14.80 -1.42 -27.94
CA ALA A 366 -15.30 -0.10 -28.30
C ALA A 366 -16.61 -0.19 -29.09
N GLN A 367 -17.62 0.58 -28.65
CA GLN A 367 -18.96 0.59 -29.25
C GLN A 367 -19.50 2.01 -29.38
N PRO A 368 -20.39 2.27 -30.36
CA PRO A 368 -21.09 3.55 -30.45
C PRO A 368 -22.06 3.77 -29.29
N GLU A 369 -22.18 5.01 -28.83
CA GLU A 369 -23.25 5.41 -27.91
C GLU A 369 -24.61 5.35 -28.62
N MET A 370 -25.64 4.88 -27.92
CA MET A 370 -27.03 4.96 -28.36
C MET A 370 -27.61 6.33 -27.98
N MET A 371 -27.88 7.18 -28.96
CA MET A 371 -28.50 8.49 -28.71
C MET A 371 -29.98 8.33 -28.32
N THR A 372 -30.55 9.36 -27.68
CA THR A 372 -31.94 9.41 -27.18
C THR A 372 -33.03 9.16 -28.24
N HIS A 373 -32.70 9.29 -29.53
CA HIS A 373 -33.60 8.98 -30.65
C HIS A 373 -33.40 7.57 -31.25
N GLY A 374 -32.59 6.70 -30.63
CA GLY A 374 -32.25 5.37 -31.13
C GLY A 374 -31.26 5.38 -32.31
N THR A 375 -30.70 6.54 -32.65
CA THR A 375 -29.62 6.67 -33.64
C THR A 375 -28.27 6.41 -32.97
N GLN A 376 -27.42 5.61 -33.61
CA GLN A 376 -26.05 5.40 -33.14
C GLN A 376 -25.23 6.67 -33.36
N ALA A 377 -24.45 7.06 -32.35
CA ALA A 377 -23.42 8.07 -32.51
C ALA A 377 -22.42 7.64 -33.59
N ARG A 378 -21.78 8.63 -34.24
CA ARG A 378 -20.72 8.34 -35.21
C ARG A 378 -19.35 8.10 -34.56
N GLY A 379 -19.21 8.42 -33.27
CA GLY A 379 -18.06 8.06 -32.45
C GLY A 379 -18.31 6.78 -31.65
N THR A 380 -17.24 6.14 -31.20
CA THR A 380 -17.25 4.98 -30.30
C THR A 380 -16.57 5.32 -28.98
N GLY A 381 -16.84 4.55 -27.93
CA GLY A 381 -16.08 4.63 -26.69
C GLY A 381 -15.95 3.27 -26.03
N LEU A 382 -15.09 3.17 -25.02
CA LEU A 382 -14.79 1.90 -24.36
C LEU A 382 -15.99 1.46 -23.50
N THR A 383 -16.42 0.22 -23.68
CA THR A 383 -17.58 -0.37 -23.00
C THR A 383 -17.22 -1.60 -22.16
N ALA A 384 -16.10 -2.25 -22.48
CA ALA A 384 -15.56 -3.35 -21.69
C ALA A 384 -14.03 -3.39 -21.82
N VAL A 385 -13.37 -3.89 -20.79
CA VAL A 385 -11.91 -4.06 -20.70
C VAL A 385 -11.64 -5.39 -20.04
N ALA A 386 -10.82 -6.24 -20.65
CA ALA A 386 -10.46 -7.55 -20.11
C ALA A 386 -8.94 -7.68 -19.95
N VAL A 387 -8.51 -8.33 -18.88
CA VAL A 387 -7.09 -8.51 -18.54
C VAL A 387 -6.78 -9.93 -18.07
N GLN A 388 -5.61 -10.43 -18.46
CA GLN A 388 -5.01 -11.67 -17.99
C GLN A 388 -3.48 -11.56 -18.00
N GLU A 389 -2.80 -12.17 -17.03
CA GLU A 389 -1.34 -12.32 -17.00
C GLU A 389 -0.96 -13.79 -16.82
N GLY A 390 -0.31 -14.36 -17.85
CA GLY A 390 0.10 -15.77 -17.85
C GLY A 390 -1.08 -16.71 -17.59
N ASN A 391 -1.05 -17.41 -16.47
CA ASN A 391 -2.10 -18.36 -16.07
C ASN A 391 -3.03 -17.83 -14.97
N SER A 392 -3.04 -16.52 -14.75
CA SER A 392 -3.96 -15.85 -13.82
C SER A 392 -5.42 -16.10 -14.19
N ASP A 393 -6.31 -15.77 -13.26
CA ASP A 393 -7.72 -15.59 -13.61
C ASP A 393 -7.89 -14.49 -14.69
N VAL A 394 -9.01 -14.51 -15.39
CA VAL A 394 -9.40 -13.47 -16.35
C VAL A 394 -10.39 -12.54 -15.65
N VAL A 395 -10.11 -11.24 -15.67
CA VAL A 395 -11.03 -10.21 -15.18
C VAL A 395 -11.51 -9.37 -16.36
N GLU A 396 -12.83 -9.28 -16.54
CA GLU A 396 -13.48 -8.35 -17.46
C GLU A 396 -14.25 -7.31 -16.66
N VAL A 397 -14.05 -6.03 -16.95
CA VAL A 397 -14.82 -4.91 -16.40
C VAL A 397 -15.61 -4.29 -17.54
N ARG A 398 -16.93 -4.19 -17.42
CA ARG A 398 -17.81 -3.69 -18.47
C ARG A 398 -18.95 -2.83 -17.92
N LEU A 399 -19.57 -2.05 -18.79
CA LEU A 399 -20.78 -1.29 -18.45
C LEU A 399 -22.02 -2.19 -18.59
N ALA A 400 -22.77 -2.36 -17.50
CA ALA A 400 -24.00 -3.14 -17.47
C ALA A 400 -25.19 -2.35 -18.02
N GLY A 401 -25.64 -2.73 -19.23
CA GLY A 401 -26.92 -2.32 -19.82
C GLY A 401 -27.17 -0.81 -19.89
N GLU A 402 -28.45 -0.41 -19.90
CA GLU A 402 -28.87 1.01 -19.91
C GLU A 402 -28.55 1.76 -18.62
N SER A 403 -28.24 1.03 -17.53
CA SER A 403 -27.91 1.61 -16.23
C SER A 403 -26.53 2.24 -16.14
N GLY A 404 -25.59 1.87 -17.02
CA GLY A 404 -24.23 2.43 -17.03
C GLY A 404 -23.42 2.13 -15.76
N VAL A 405 -23.82 1.12 -14.98
CA VAL A 405 -23.12 0.69 -13.76
C VAL A 405 -21.95 -0.22 -14.15
N LEU A 406 -20.85 -0.13 -13.40
CA LEU A 406 -19.67 -0.95 -13.63
C LEU A 406 -19.93 -2.39 -13.14
N GLU A 407 -19.82 -3.36 -14.04
CA GLU A 407 -19.94 -4.79 -13.76
C GLU A 407 -18.58 -5.46 -13.96
N VAL A 408 -18.16 -6.29 -13.01
CA VAL A 408 -16.90 -7.03 -13.08
C VAL A 408 -17.20 -8.52 -13.17
N LEU A 409 -16.58 -9.20 -14.13
CA LEU A 409 -16.69 -10.62 -14.37
C LEU A 409 -15.35 -11.27 -14.07
N LEU A 410 -15.39 -12.36 -13.33
CA LEU A 410 -14.27 -13.25 -13.07
C LEU A 410 -14.47 -14.53 -13.86
N ASN A 411 -13.57 -14.85 -14.79
CA ASN A 411 -13.65 -16.06 -15.61
C ASN A 411 -15.04 -16.26 -16.26
N GLN A 412 -15.63 -15.17 -16.78
CA GLN A 412 -16.95 -15.09 -17.42
C GLN A 412 -18.18 -15.14 -16.48
N GLU A 413 -17.98 -15.15 -15.16
CA GLU A 413 -19.08 -15.08 -14.18
C GLU A 413 -19.09 -13.72 -13.49
N VAL A 414 -20.27 -13.12 -13.32
CA VAL A 414 -20.42 -11.82 -12.65
C VAL A 414 -20.03 -11.95 -11.18
N LEU A 415 -19.13 -11.07 -10.74
CA LEU A 415 -18.61 -11.02 -9.39
C LEU A 415 -19.34 -9.94 -8.58
N SER A 416 -19.86 -10.31 -7.41
CA SER A 416 -20.54 -9.38 -6.50
C SER A 416 -19.57 -8.75 -5.50
N PHE A 417 -19.65 -7.43 -5.35
CA PHE A 417 -18.89 -6.66 -4.34
C PHE A 417 -19.77 -6.21 -3.17
N THR A 418 -20.98 -6.76 -3.02
CA THR A 418 -21.90 -6.42 -1.92
C THR A 418 -21.34 -6.71 -0.54
N GLU A 419 -20.47 -7.72 -0.43
CA GLU A 419 -19.87 -8.16 0.83
C GLU A 419 -18.45 -7.61 1.04
N GLN A 420 -17.70 -7.42 -0.06
CA GLN A 420 -16.28 -7.05 -0.06
C GLN A 420 -15.98 -6.13 -1.24
N ASN A 421 -15.21 -5.07 -0.99
CA ASN A 421 -14.75 -4.13 -2.01
C ASN A 421 -13.37 -4.49 -2.59
N TRP A 422 -12.79 -5.63 -2.19
CA TRP A 422 -11.50 -6.11 -2.68
C TRP A 422 -11.33 -7.62 -2.44
N MET A 423 -10.55 -8.27 -3.30
CA MET A 423 -10.35 -9.73 -3.34
C MET A 423 -8.96 -10.10 -3.84
N ASP A 424 -8.41 -11.19 -3.28
CA ASP A 424 -7.22 -11.85 -3.83
C ASP A 424 -7.68 -12.95 -4.80
N LEU A 425 -7.22 -12.86 -6.05
CA LEU A 425 -7.50 -13.80 -7.12
C LEU A 425 -6.22 -14.54 -7.50
N LYS A 426 -6.33 -15.57 -8.36
CA LYS A 426 -5.14 -16.27 -8.83
C LYS A 426 -4.32 -15.32 -9.70
N GLY A 427 -3.14 -14.96 -9.21
CA GLY A 427 -2.16 -14.15 -9.94
C GLY A 427 -2.46 -12.64 -9.95
N MET A 428 -3.47 -12.18 -9.22
CA MET A 428 -3.82 -10.75 -9.15
C MET A 428 -4.61 -10.39 -7.90
N PHE A 429 -4.64 -9.11 -7.59
CA PHE A 429 -5.50 -8.51 -6.57
C PHE A 429 -6.47 -7.56 -7.27
N LEU A 430 -7.74 -7.60 -6.88
CA LEU A 430 -8.81 -6.81 -7.46
C LEU A 430 -9.47 -5.99 -6.37
N SER A 431 -9.66 -4.69 -6.59
CA SER A 431 -10.45 -3.82 -5.72
C SER A 431 -11.43 -3.01 -6.54
N VAL A 432 -12.65 -2.85 -6.02
CA VAL A 432 -13.70 -1.99 -6.59
C VAL A 432 -14.07 -0.94 -5.56
N ALA A 433 -13.83 0.32 -5.90
CA ALA A 433 -14.19 1.47 -5.09
C ALA A 433 -15.48 2.09 -5.64
N ALA A 434 -16.42 2.39 -4.74
CA ALA A 434 -17.63 3.20 -4.99
C ALA A 434 -18.50 2.78 -6.20
N GLU A 435 -18.43 1.50 -6.62
CA GLU A 435 -19.16 0.95 -7.78
C GLU A 435 -18.87 1.63 -9.14
N ASP A 436 -17.87 2.52 -9.21
CA ASP A 436 -17.51 3.28 -10.41
C ASP A 436 -16.04 3.14 -10.82
N LYS A 437 -15.20 2.54 -9.98
CA LYS A 437 -13.77 2.31 -10.25
C LYS A 437 -13.32 0.91 -9.86
N ALA A 438 -12.77 0.16 -10.80
CA ALA A 438 -12.05 -1.10 -10.56
C ALA A 438 -10.54 -0.89 -10.69
N SER A 439 -9.77 -1.42 -9.74
CA SER A 439 -8.31 -1.42 -9.71
C SER A 439 -7.80 -2.86 -9.66
N ILE A 440 -6.96 -3.23 -10.61
CA ILE A 440 -6.42 -4.58 -10.81
C ILE A 440 -4.90 -4.48 -10.68
N MET A 441 -4.34 -5.25 -9.76
CA MET A 441 -2.91 -5.28 -9.45
C MET A 441 -2.38 -6.69 -9.73
N LEU A 442 -1.54 -6.83 -10.74
CA LEU A 442 -1.03 -8.12 -11.21
C LEU A 442 0.22 -8.55 -10.42
N SER A 443 0.54 -9.84 -10.45
CA SER A 443 1.71 -10.38 -9.74
C SER A 443 3.03 -9.82 -10.25
N SER A 444 3.07 -9.37 -11.51
CA SER A 444 4.22 -8.66 -12.06
C SER A 444 4.39 -7.23 -11.52
N GLY A 445 3.43 -6.68 -10.78
CA GLY A 445 3.38 -5.27 -10.39
C GLY A 445 2.82 -4.35 -11.48
N ALA A 446 2.36 -4.90 -12.61
CA ALA A 446 1.53 -4.15 -13.55
C ALA A 446 0.16 -3.83 -12.92
N GLY A 447 -0.31 -2.60 -13.12
CA GLY A 447 -1.57 -2.10 -12.58
C GLY A 447 -2.52 -1.63 -13.66
N LEU A 448 -3.79 -1.94 -13.53
CA LEU A 448 -4.87 -1.41 -14.35
C LEU A 448 -5.88 -0.69 -13.46
N GLU A 449 -6.27 0.52 -13.84
CA GLU A 449 -7.44 1.18 -13.26
C GLU A 449 -8.46 1.46 -14.35
N ILE A 450 -9.69 1.03 -14.11
CA ILE A 450 -10.82 1.15 -15.03
C ILE A 450 -11.90 1.90 -14.28
N SER A 451 -12.27 3.07 -14.77
CA SER A 451 -13.28 3.92 -14.14
C SER A 451 -14.38 4.29 -15.12
N ASN A 452 -15.62 4.36 -14.63
CA ASN A 452 -16.73 4.91 -15.39
C ASN A 452 -16.58 6.43 -15.54
N GLN A 453 -16.63 6.94 -16.77
CA GLN A 453 -16.53 8.36 -17.11
C GLN A 453 -17.66 8.72 -18.08
N GLY A 454 -18.84 9.03 -17.53
CA GLY A 454 -20.02 9.33 -18.33
C GLY A 454 -20.61 8.08 -18.98
N PRO A 455 -20.73 7.99 -20.32
CA PRO A 455 -21.23 6.81 -21.00
C PRO A 455 -20.15 5.77 -21.36
N PHE A 456 -18.88 6.06 -21.07
CA PHE A 456 -17.75 5.23 -21.48
C PHE A 456 -16.80 4.93 -20.30
N LEU A 457 -15.98 3.89 -20.47
CA LEU A 457 -14.90 3.57 -19.56
C LEU A 457 -13.65 4.37 -19.91
N SER A 458 -12.93 4.78 -18.87
CA SER A 458 -11.55 5.26 -18.93
C SER A 458 -10.63 4.20 -18.34
N VAL A 459 -9.50 3.97 -18.99
CA VAL A 459 -8.49 2.98 -18.60
C VAL A 459 -7.15 3.65 -18.41
N ALA A 460 -6.50 3.37 -17.29
CA ALA A 460 -5.10 3.71 -17.03
C ALA A 460 -4.31 2.42 -16.79
N VAL A 461 -3.19 2.26 -17.51
CA VAL A 461 -2.28 1.12 -17.38
C VAL A 461 -0.94 1.62 -16.83
N LEU A 462 -0.47 0.97 -15.77
CA LEU A 462 0.77 1.28 -15.06
C LEU A 462 1.73 0.11 -15.19
N LEU A 463 2.89 0.31 -15.82
CA LEU A 463 3.89 -0.74 -16.00
C LEU A 463 5.20 -0.40 -15.28
N PRO A 464 5.74 -1.31 -14.45
CA PRO A 464 7.08 -1.17 -13.91
C PRO A 464 8.16 -1.15 -15.00
N GLU A 465 9.31 -0.55 -14.70
CA GLU A 465 10.48 -0.39 -15.60
C GLU A 465 10.92 -1.70 -16.30
N LYS A 466 10.72 -2.87 -15.67
CA LYS A 466 11.07 -4.16 -16.27
C LYS A 466 10.34 -4.48 -17.59
N PHE A 467 9.23 -3.80 -17.88
CA PHE A 467 8.48 -3.95 -19.13
C PHE A 467 9.02 -3.10 -20.29
N LEU A 468 10.05 -2.27 -20.07
CA LEU A 468 10.76 -1.57 -21.13
C LEU A 468 11.16 -2.54 -22.24
N THR A 469 10.88 -2.15 -23.48
CA THR A 469 11.08 -2.89 -24.74
C THR A 469 10.32 -4.22 -24.86
N HIS A 470 9.30 -4.46 -24.03
CA HIS A 470 8.52 -5.69 -24.01
C HIS A 470 7.01 -5.45 -24.18
N THR A 471 6.59 -4.34 -24.80
CA THR A 471 5.16 -4.03 -25.01
C THR A 471 4.84 -3.83 -26.49
N HIS A 472 3.63 -4.23 -26.86
CA HIS A 472 3.03 -3.94 -28.16
C HIS A 472 1.52 -3.69 -27.99
N GLY A 473 0.87 -3.02 -28.94
CA GLY A 473 -0.55 -2.73 -28.91
C GLY A 473 -0.87 -1.27 -29.17
N LEU A 474 -2.12 -0.87 -28.93
CA LEU A 474 -2.56 0.53 -29.08
C LEU A 474 -1.93 1.49 -28.08
N LEU A 475 -1.37 1.00 -26.97
CA LEU A 475 -0.64 1.81 -25.99
C LEU A 475 0.85 1.98 -26.33
N GLY A 476 1.28 1.52 -27.51
CA GLY A 476 2.62 1.75 -28.04
C GLY A 476 3.68 0.77 -27.56
N THR A 477 4.92 1.08 -27.92
CA THR A 477 6.13 0.30 -27.66
C THR A 477 6.95 1.02 -26.59
N LEU A 478 6.71 0.71 -25.32
CA LEU A 478 7.36 1.32 -24.16
C LEU A 478 8.89 1.18 -24.27
N ASN A 479 9.57 2.21 -24.75
CA ASN A 479 11.02 2.25 -24.88
C ASN A 479 11.60 3.68 -24.74
N ASP A 480 10.78 4.62 -24.27
CA ASP A 480 11.08 6.05 -24.14
C ASP A 480 11.32 6.77 -25.49
N ASP A 481 10.88 6.19 -26.62
CA ASP A 481 10.93 6.79 -27.96
C ASP A 481 9.51 6.87 -28.59
N PRO A 482 8.87 8.05 -28.56
CA PRO A 482 7.53 8.19 -29.12
C PRO A 482 7.46 7.93 -30.64
N THR A 483 8.59 7.94 -31.36
CA THR A 483 8.60 7.84 -32.83
C THR A 483 8.22 6.46 -33.36
N ASP A 484 8.24 5.42 -32.52
CA ASP A 484 7.90 4.05 -32.89
C ASP A 484 6.58 3.52 -32.29
N ASP A 485 5.87 4.34 -31.53
CA ASP A 485 4.60 3.97 -30.89
C ASP A 485 3.54 3.45 -31.87
N PHE A 486 3.56 3.94 -33.12
CA PHE A 486 2.65 3.49 -34.18
C PHE A 486 3.21 2.29 -34.96
N THR A 487 3.70 1.29 -34.23
CA THR A 487 4.15 0.01 -34.78
C THR A 487 2.97 -0.92 -35.02
N LEU A 488 2.78 -1.31 -36.28
CA LEU A 488 1.82 -2.34 -36.70
C LEU A 488 2.31 -3.73 -36.26
N ARG A 489 1.42 -4.73 -36.19
CA ARG A 489 1.76 -6.14 -35.94
C ARG A 489 2.78 -6.71 -36.93
N SER A 490 2.84 -6.15 -38.14
CA SER A 490 3.84 -6.50 -39.15
C SER A 490 5.26 -6.02 -38.83
N GLY A 491 5.42 -5.14 -37.82
CA GLY A 491 6.66 -4.44 -37.50
C GLY A 491 6.89 -3.15 -38.30
N GLN A 492 5.97 -2.78 -39.20
CA GLN A 492 6.03 -1.50 -39.90
C GLN A 492 5.61 -0.36 -38.97
N VAL A 493 6.42 0.70 -38.93
CA VAL A 493 6.17 1.91 -38.13
C VAL A 493 5.53 2.99 -39.00
N LEU A 494 4.43 3.58 -38.53
CA LEU A 494 3.86 4.80 -39.12
C LEU A 494 4.51 6.05 -38.54
N PRO A 495 4.68 7.13 -39.33
CA PRO A 495 5.28 8.35 -38.83
C PRO A 495 4.34 9.07 -37.84
N LEU A 496 4.91 9.84 -36.91
CA LEU A 496 4.14 10.64 -35.92
C LEU A 496 3.14 11.63 -36.55
N ASN A 497 3.36 12.05 -37.80
CA ASN A 497 2.45 12.93 -38.53
C ASN A 497 1.46 12.16 -39.44
N ALA A 498 1.25 10.87 -39.17
CA ALA A 498 0.28 10.05 -39.88
C ALA A 498 -1.11 10.69 -39.87
N SER A 499 -1.83 10.56 -40.98
CA SER A 499 -3.19 11.09 -41.08
C SER A 499 -4.14 10.30 -40.19
N ALA A 500 -5.27 10.91 -39.80
CA ALA A 500 -6.29 10.23 -39.00
C ALA A 500 -6.80 8.92 -39.65
N GLN A 501 -6.80 8.84 -40.98
CA GLN A 501 -7.13 7.62 -41.72
C GLN A 501 -6.04 6.54 -41.59
N GLN A 502 -4.76 6.92 -41.59
CA GLN A 502 -3.66 5.98 -41.38
C GLN A 502 -3.67 5.47 -39.93
N LEU A 503 -3.93 6.35 -38.96
CA LEU A 503 -4.09 5.97 -37.55
C LEU A 503 -5.29 5.06 -37.32
N PHE A 504 -6.38 5.25 -38.08
CA PHE A 504 -7.52 4.34 -38.06
C PHE A 504 -7.16 2.94 -38.60
N GLN A 505 -6.35 2.86 -39.65
CA GLN A 505 -5.83 1.58 -40.14
C GLN A 505 -4.89 0.91 -39.14
N TYR A 506 -4.05 1.70 -38.46
CA TYR A 506 -3.23 1.22 -37.35
C TYR A 506 -4.08 0.65 -36.22
N GLY A 507 -5.15 1.34 -35.82
CA GLY A 507 -6.06 0.84 -34.80
C GLY A 507 -6.76 -0.46 -35.19
N ALA A 508 -7.16 -0.57 -36.47
CA ALA A 508 -7.77 -1.77 -37.03
C ALA A 508 -6.82 -2.98 -37.10
N ASP A 509 -5.51 -2.76 -37.29
CA ASP A 509 -4.48 -3.82 -37.30
C ASP A 509 -4.36 -4.52 -35.92
N TRP A 510 -4.64 -3.78 -34.84
CA TRP A 510 -4.66 -4.29 -33.48
C TRP A 510 -6.01 -4.88 -33.05
N ALA A 511 -6.87 -5.28 -34.00
CA ALA A 511 -8.06 -6.08 -33.69
C ALA A 511 -7.69 -7.38 -32.95
N VAL A 512 -8.52 -7.76 -31.97
CA VAL A 512 -8.36 -9.02 -31.23
C VAL A 512 -8.60 -10.21 -32.16
N HIS A 513 -7.88 -11.31 -31.97
CA HIS A 513 -8.15 -12.57 -32.68
C HIS A 513 -9.18 -13.42 -31.92
N ASN A 514 -9.96 -14.24 -32.64
CA ASN A 514 -11.04 -15.03 -32.02
C ASN A 514 -10.54 -16.03 -30.96
N ASP A 515 -9.37 -16.61 -31.17
CA ASP A 515 -8.71 -17.58 -30.30
C ASP A 515 -7.98 -16.94 -29.11
N SER A 516 -7.71 -15.63 -29.17
CA SER A 516 -7.01 -14.88 -28.13
C SER A 516 -7.92 -13.99 -27.28
N SER A 517 -9.24 -13.99 -27.53
CA SER A 517 -10.18 -13.12 -26.83
C SER A 517 -10.34 -13.50 -25.36
N LEU A 518 -10.30 -12.49 -24.49
CA LEU A 518 -10.52 -12.63 -23.05
C LEU A 518 -11.97 -12.36 -22.63
N PHE A 519 -12.82 -11.87 -23.54
CA PHE A 519 -14.17 -11.43 -23.20
C PHE A 519 -15.17 -12.58 -23.04
N ALA A 520 -16.15 -12.36 -22.17
CA ALA A 520 -17.37 -13.14 -22.09
C ALA A 520 -18.36 -12.77 -23.21
N TYR A 521 -19.03 -13.78 -23.76
CA TYR A 521 -20.08 -13.65 -24.77
C TYR A 521 -21.39 -14.25 -24.27
N ASP A 522 -21.92 -13.68 -23.20
CA ASP A 522 -23.08 -14.15 -22.43
C ASP A 522 -24.44 -13.67 -22.97
N SER A 523 -24.45 -12.91 -24.07
CA SER A 523 -25.68 -12.47 -24.74
C SER A 523 -25.65 -12.71 -26.24
N TRP A 524 -26.82 -12.89 -26.85
CA TRP A 524 -26.94 -13.03 -28.31
C TRP A 524 -26.36 -11.82 -29.06
N PHE A 525 -26.53 -10.62 -28.51
CA PHE A 525 -25.93 -9.41 -29.07
C PHE A 525 -24.40 -9.51 -29.14
N LEU A 526 -23.75 -9.94 -28.06
CA LEU A 526 -22.30 -10.07 -28.01
C LEU A 526 -21.79 -11.19 -28.93
N VAL A 527 -22.43 -12.35 -28.91
CA VAL A 527 -22.08 -13.48 -29.80
C VAL A 527 -22.21 -13.07 -31.27
N HIS A 528 -23.33 -12.46 -31.64
CA HIS A 528 -23.58 -12.08 -33.02
C HIS A 528 -22.59 -11.03 -33.53
N ASN A 529 -22.34 -9.97 -32.74
CA ASN A 529 -21.51 -8.84 -33.19
C ASN A 529 -20.00 -9.09 -33.05
N PHE A 530 -19.55 -9.95 -32.15
CA PHE A 530 -18.12 -10.10 -31.85
C PHE A 530 -17.59 -11.52 -32.04
N THR A 531 -18.44 -12.54 -32.17
CA THR A 531 -17.99 -13.91 -32.47
C THR A 531 -18.21 -14.27 -33.93
N TYR A 532 -19.38 -13.92 -34.50
CA TYR A 532 -19.72 -14.26 -35.89
C TYR A 532 -19.29 -13.21 -36.92
N GLN A 533 -19.14 -11.96 -36.50
CA GLN A 533 -18.64 -10.87 -37.33
C GLN A 533 -17.14 -10.64 -37.09
N PRO A 534 -16.44 -9.95 -38.01
CA PRO A 534 -15.07 -9.51 -37.78
C PRO A 534 -14.94 -8.66 -36.50
N LYS A 535 -13.82 -8.81 -35.80
CA LYS A 535 -13.53 -8.12 -34.53
C LYS A 535 -13.37 -6.62 -34.67
N HIS A 536 -13.04 -6.14 -35.86
CA HIS A 536 -13.13 -4.76 -36.28
C HIS A 536 -14.19 -4.67 -37.38
N ASP A 537 -15.20 -3.80 -37.24
CA ASP A 537 -16.24 -3.60 -38.25
C ASP A 537 -15.68 -2.77 -39.44
N PRO A 538 -15.44 -3.39 -40.61
CA PRO A 538 -14.86 -2.68 -41.75
C PRO A 538 -15.84 -1.70 -42.41
N ASN A 539 -17.13 -1.78 -42.09
CA ASN A 539 -18.16 -0.89 -42.62
C ASN A 539 -18.39 0.34 -41.76
N PHE A 540 -17.86 0.34 -40.53
CA PHE A 540 -17.96 1.49 -39.64
C PHE A 540 -17.05 2.62 -40.15
N LYS A 541 -17.64 3.80 -40.35
CA LYS A 541 -16.91 5.00 -40.78
C LYS A 541 -16.93 6.04 -39.66
N PRO A 542 -15.79 6.30 -39.00
CA PRO A 542 -15.73 7.30 -37.94
C PRO A 542 -15.78 8.72 -38.52
N ILE A 543 -15.99 9.69 -37.64
CA ILE A 543 -15.71 11.10 -37.94
C ILE A 543 -14.21 11.33 -37.74
N PHE A 544 -13.54 11.89 -38.74
CA PHE A 544 -12.15 12.31 -38.62
C PHE A 544 -12.04 13.78 -38.21
N SER A 545 -10.95 14.15 -37.54
CA SER A 545 -10.72 15.52 -37.00
C SER A 545 -10.85 16.63 -38.04
N ASN A 546 -10.51 16.34 -39.28
CA ASN A 546 -10.61 17.28 -40.41
C ASN A 546 -12.05 17.47 -40.94
N GLU A 547 -13.01 16.67 -40.51
CA GLU A 547 -14.40 16.69 -40.96
C GLU A 547 -15.36 17.31 -39.93
N ILE A 548 -14.82 17.77 -38.80
CA ILE A 548 -15.59 18.28 -37.68
C ILE A 548 -15.99 19.75 -37.92
N THR A 549 -17.29 20.02 -37.87
CA THR A 549 -17.86 21.38 -37.83
C THR A 549 -18.86 21.51 -36.69
N LEU A 550 -18.53 22.33 -35.69
CA LEU A 550 -19.46 22.71 -34.62
C LEU A 550 -20.39 23.83 -35.11
N SER A 551 -21.67 23.77 -34.71
CA SER A 551 -22.56 24.93 -34.86
C SER A 551 -22.08 26.09 -33.97
N PRO A 552 -22.39 27.36 -34.30
CA PRO A 552 -21.91 28.50 -33.52
C PRO A 552 -22.29 28.45 -32.04
N SER A 553 -23.49 27.96 -31.71
CA SER A 553 -23.95 27.80 -30.33
C SER A 553 -23.22 26.67 -29.60
N GLN A 554 -23.01 25.53 -30.25
CA GLN A 554 -22.26 24.41 -29.65
C GLN A 554 -20.78 24.76 -29.48
N ALA A 555 -20.19 25.54 -30.40
CA ALA A 555 -18.81 25.99 -30.30
C ALA A 555 -18.59 26.90 -29.08
N GLU A 556 -19.55 27.78 -28.76
CA GLU A 556 -19.49 28.65 -27.58
C GLU A 556 -19.55 27.83 -26.28
N GLU A 557 -20.51 26.90 -26.18
CA GLU A 557 -20.66 26.02 -25.02
C GLU A 557 -19.47 25.07 -24.85
N ALA A 558 -18.97 24.48 -25.94
CA ALA A 558 -17.79 23.62 -25.95
C ALA A 558 -16.54 24.37 -25.50
N THR A 559 -16.32 25.60 -25.98
CA THR A 559 -15.17 26.42 -25.57
C THR A 559 -15.23 26.74 -24.08
N LYS A 560 -16.41 27.02 -23.54
CA LYS A 560 -16.58 27.31 -22.11
C LYS A 560 -16.34 26.08 -21.23
N LEU A 561 -16.76 24.90 -21.68
CA LEU A 561 -16.58 23.64 -20.94
C LEU A 561 -15.17 23.08 -21.09
N CYS A 562 -14.70 22.93 -22.32
CA CYS A 562 -13.42 22.30 -22.63
C CYS A 562 -12.22 23.21 -22.36
N GLU A 563 -12.46 24.52 -22.23
CA GLU A 563 -11.44 25.57 -22.21
C GLU A 563 -10.59 25.51 -23.49
N ASN A 564 -9.51 24.71 -23.49
CA ASN A 564 -8.65 24.45 -24.64
C ASN A 564 -8.25 22.97 -24.77
N ASP A 565 -8.94 22.07 -24.07
CA ASP A 565 -8.67 20.64 -24.14
C ASP A 565 -9.09 20.08 -25.52
N PRO A 566 -8.13 19.61 -26.35
CA PRO A 566 -8.43 19.22 -27.72
C PRO A 566 -9.27 17.95 -27.81
N PHE A 567 -9.14 17.05 -26.83
CA PHE A 567 -9.90 15.81 -26.73
C PHE A 567 -11.37 16.11 -26.41
N CYS A 568 -11.61 16.96 -25.41
CA CYS A 568 -12.95 17.42 -25.07
C CYS A 568 -13.64 18.12 -26.25
N ILE A 569 -12.95 19.03 -26.94
CA ILE A 569 -13.53 19.76 -28.09
C ILE A 569 -13.89 18.77 -29.21
N PHE A 570 -13.02 17.79 -29.47
CA PHE A 570 -13.27 16.74 -30.45
C PHE A 570 -14.52 15.94 -30.08
N ASP A 571 -14.62 15.46 -28.84
CA ASP A 571 -15.73 14.63 -28.37
C ASP A 571 -17.07 15.35 -28.40
N VAL A 572 -17.12 16.62 -27.98
CA VAL A 572 -18.34 17.43 -28.09
C VAL A 572 -18.77 17.53 -29.54
N ALA A 573 -17.83 17.62 -30.47
CA ALA A 573 -18.14 17.79 -31.88
C ALA A 573 -18.45 16.49 -32.61
N ALA A 574 -17.84 15.38 -32.21
CA ALA A 574 -18.08 14.05 -32.76
C ALA A 574 -19.40 13.44 -32.27
N THR A 575 -19.73 13.64 -30.98
CA THR A 575 -20.93 13.07 -30.35
C THR A 575 -22.10 14.04 -30.28
N GLY A 576 -21.84 15.35 -30.29
CA GLY A 576 -22.84 16.38 -30.00
C GLY A 576 -23.19 16.51 -28.51
N SER A 577 -22.47 15.81 -27.61
CA SER A 577 -22.78 15.72 -26.18
C SER A 577 -21.76 16.46 -25.31
N LEU A 578 -22.21 17.48 -24.58
CA LEU A 578 -21.39 18.16 -23.58
C LEU A 578 -21.02 17.26 -22.39
N SER A 579 -21.86 16.25 -22.10
CA SER A 579 -21.58 15.26 -21.05
C SER A 579 -20.33 14.45 -21.37
N VAL A 580 -20.26 13.93 -22.60
CA VAL A 580 -19.10 13.15 -23.10
C VAL A 580 -17.84 14.02 -23.08
N GLY A 581 -17.92 15.24 -23.63
CA GLY A 581 -16.79 16.18 -23.59
C GLY A 581 -16.29 16.45 -22.17
N ASN A 582 -17.20 16.69 -21.20
CA ASN A 582 -16.82 16.91 -19.82
C ASN A 582 -16.13 15.67 -19.21
N ALA A 583 -16.65 14.48 -19.46
CA ALA A 583 -16.06 13.22 -18.99
C ALA A 583 -14.65 13.02 -19.55
N THR A 584 -14.45 13.29 -20.83
CA THR A 584 -13.14 13.22 -21.50
C THR A 584 -12.16 14.24 -20.95
N ARG A 585 -12.60 15.48 -20.70
CA ARG A 585 -11.78 16.50 -20.03
C ARG A 585 -11.34 16.03 -18.64
N VAL A 586 -12.25 15.47 -17.84
CA VAL A 586 -11.93 14.96 -16.50
C VAL A 586 -10.94 13.80 -16.58
N ALA A 587 -11.16 12.83 -17.48
CA ALA A 587 -10.24 11.71 -17.69
C ALA A 587 -8.85 12.17 -18.12
N HIS A 588 -8.75 13.13 -19.04
CA HIS A 588 -7.47 13.69 -19.46
C HIS A 588 -6.78 14.45 -18.31
N GLN A 589 -7.51 15.25 -17.52
CA GLN A 589 -6.97 15.92 -16.34
C GLN A 589 -6.44 14.92 -15.30
N LEU A 590 -7.15 13.81 -15.07
CA LEU A 590 -6.70 12.73 -14.20
C LEU A 590 -5.41 12.09 -14.71
N HIS A 591 -5.31 11.83 -16.02
CA HIS A 591 -4.08 11.33 -16.64
C HIS A 591 -2.90 12.29 -16.42
N GLN A 592 -3.08 13.59 -16.71
CA GLN A 592 -2.04 14.61 -16.50
C GLN A 592 -1.62 14.73 -15.03
N HIS A 593 -2.58 14.69 -14.11
CA HIS A 593 -2.30 14.72 -12.67
C HIS A 593 -1.50 13.50 -12.22
N ARG A 594 -1.82 12.32 -12.77
CA ARG A 594 -1.11 11.08 -12.47
C ARG A 594 0.30 11.07 -13.05
N LEU A 595 0.49 11.48 -14.30
CA LEU A 595 1.82 11.67 -14.91
C LEU A 595 2.70 12.59 -14.07
N LYS A 596 2.13 13.69 -13.55
CA LYS A 596 2.84 14.61 -12.66
C LYS A 596 3.20 13.96 -11.33
N SER A 597 2.30 13.18 -10.76
CA SER A 597 2.53 12.47 -9.49
C SER A 597 3.56 11.35 -9.62
N LEU A 598 3.69 10.74 -10.80
CA LEU A 598 4.64 9.66 -11.11
C LEU A 598 5.99 10.15 -11.62
N GLN A 599 6.26 11.46 -11.59
CA GLN A 599 7.57 11.96 -11.99
C GLN A 599 8.69 11.35 -11.12
N PRO A 600 9.81 10.92 -11.73
CA PRO A 600 10.98 10.46 -10.98
C PRO A 600 11.50 11.56 -10.05
N VAL A 601 11.89 11.16 -8.85
CA VAL A 601 12.56 12.03 -7.87
C VAL A 601 13.86 11.38 -7.44
N VAL A 602 14.83 12.20 -7.06
CA VAL A 602 16.13 11.73 -6.59
C VAL A 602 16.18 11.84 -5.06
N SER A 603 16.47 10.72 -4.41
CA SER A 603 16.73 10.61 -2.98
C SER A 603 18.22 10.38 -2.75
N CYS A 604 18.80 11.08 -1.78
CA CYS A 604 20.16 10.80 -1.31
C CYS A 604 20.20 9.74 -0.19
N GLY A 605 19.04 9.23 0.21
CA GLY A 605 18.91 8.26 1.30
C GLY A 605 19.15 8.87 2.68
N TRP A 606 18.90 8.05 3.70
CA TRP A 606 19.03 8.48 5.09
C TRP A 606 20.49 8.67 5.49
N LEU A 607 20.79 9.79 6.16
CA LEU A 607 22.06 10.03 6.84
C LEU A 607 21.95 9.74 8.32
N SER A 608 22.94 9.02 8.85
CA SER A 608 23.06 8.77 10.28
C SER A 608 23.44 10.04 11.05
N PRO A 609 22.90 10.23 12.27
CA PRO A 609 23.39 11.27 13.16
C PRO A 609 24.82 10.94 13.63
N PRO A 610 25.63 11.96 13.93
CA PRO A 610 26.97 11.76 14.50
C PRO A 610 26.87 11.09 15.88
N ALA A 611 27.84 10.23 16.20
CA ALA A 611 27.95 9.65 17.54
C ALA A 611 28.13 10.78 18.58
N ASN A 612 27.40 10.73 19.70
CA ASN A 612 27.32 11.83 20.68
C ASN A 612 26.79 13.15 20.10
N GLY A 613 25.92 13.07 19.10
CA GLY A 613 25.21 14.21 18.56
C GLY A 613 23.86 13.80 17.98
N TYR A 614 23.22 14.74 17.30
CA TYR A 614 21.94 14.54 16.63
C TYR A 614 21.92 15.30 15.30
N LYS A 615 20.90 15.03 14.49
CA LYS A 615 20.66 15.75 13.24
C LYS A 615 19.28 16.41 13.27
N GLU A 616 19.14 17.48 12.51
CA GLU A 616 17.88 18.15 12.22
C GLU A 616 17.58 18.01 10.73
N GLY A 617 16.34 17.63 10.41
CA GLY A 617 15.87 17.38 9.06
C GLY A 617 15.49 15.91 8.85
N LEU A 618 14.33 15.72 8.24
CA LEU A 618 13.70 14.41 8.00
C LEU A 618 13.40 14.18 6.51
N LYS A 619 13.94 15.04 5.64
CA LYS A 619 13.75 14.99 4.19
C LYS A 619 15.07 14.63 3.52
N TYR A 620 14.99 13.72 2.56
CA TYR A 620 16.17 13.13 1.91
C TYR A 620 16.17 13.32 0.38
N LEU A 621 15.21 14.08 -0.15
CA LEU A 621 15.14 14.39 -1.57
C LEU A 621 16.06 15.56 -1.95
N VAL A 622 16.39 15.67 -3.23
CA VAL A 622 17.24 16.75 -3.76
C VAL A 622 16.82 18.13 -3.28
N GLY A 623 17.81 18.93 -2.87
CA GLY A 623 17.62 20.26 -2.28
C GLY A 623 17.34 20.25 -0.78
N SER A 624 17.03 19.10 -0.18
CA SER A 624 16.90 18.98 1.27
C SER A 624 18.24 19.18 1.95
N THR A 625 18.24 19.84 3.10
CA THR A 625 19.45 20.10 3.91
C THR A 625 19.28 19.52 5.30
N ILE A 626 20.27 18.76 5.74
CA ILE A 626 20.39 18.21 7.09
C ILE A 626 21.42 19.02 7.86
N ARG A 627 21.11 19.38 9.11
CA ARG A 627 22.02 20.08 10.02
C ARG A 627 22.44 19.16 11.16
N PHE A 628 23.72 19.15 11.48
CA PHE A 628 24.29 18.30 12.51
C PHE A 628 24.64 19.10 13.76
N HIS A 629 24.41 18.48 14.91
CA HIS A 629 24.67 19.05 16.22
C HIS A 629 25.38 18.04 17.10
N CYS A 630 26.17 18.53 18.04
CA CYS A 630 26.80 17.68 19.06
C CYS A 630 26.13 17.87 20.41
N ASN A 631 26.07 16.79 21.19
CA ASN A 631 25.57 16.82 22.56
C ASN A 631 26.49 17.68 23.43
N THR A 632 25.97 18.14 24.56
CA THR A 632 26.72 18.95 25.53
C THR A 632 28.05 18.28 25.92
N GLY A 633 29.15 19.05 25.83
CA GLY A 633 30.50 18.56 26.11
C GLY A 633 31.26 18.07 24.88
N TYR A 634 30.63 18.07 23.70
CA TYR A 634 31.25 17.75 22.41
C TYR A 634 31.26 18.97 21.48
N SER A 635 32.14 18.96 20.49
CA SER A 635 32.27 19.97 19.44
C SER A 635 32.31 19.29 18.09
N LEU A 636 31.64 19.89 17.11
CA LEU A 636 31.51 19.34 15.77
C LEU A 636 32.83 19.47 14.99
N ALA A 637 33.31 18.36 14.47
CA ALA A 637 34.47 18.26 13.58
C ALA A 637 33.98 17.82 12.20
N GLY A 638 33.90 18.77 11.28
CA GLY A 638 33.37 18.56 9.92
C GLY A 638 32.40 19.66 9.52
N ALA A 639 31.64 19.43 8.45
CA ALA A 639 30.62 20.36 8.00
C ALA A 639 29.37 20.31 8.91
N GLU A 640 28.83 21.48 9.23
CA GLU A 640 27.61 21.60 10.04
C GLU A 640 26.35 21.18 9.27
N THR A 641 26.37 21.32 7.95
CA THR A 641 25.22 21.05 7.08
C THR A 641 25.63 20.20 5.89
N SER A 642 24.74 19.31 5.47
CA SER A 642 24.85 18.58 4.22
C SER A 642 23.56 18.71 3.40
N THR A 643 23.68 18.95 2.10
CA THR A 643 22.55 19.12 1.18
C THR A 643 22.52 17.98 0.17
N CYS A 644 21.32 17.45 -0.09
CA CYS A 644 21.13 16.39 -1.08
C CYS A 644 21.26 16.97 -2.50
N GLN A 645 22.20 16.42 -3.27
CA GLN A 645 22.57 16.89 -4.60
C GLN A 645 21.89 16.06 -5.70
N ALA A 646 21.83 16.62 -6.91
CA ALA A 646 21.13 16.01 -8.05
C ALA A 646 21.71 14.65 -8.51
N ASP A 647 22.94 14.33 -8.11
CA ASP A 647 23.59 13.04 -8.35
C ASP A 647 23.17 11.95 -7.35
N GLY A 648 22.28 12.28 -6.40
CA GLY A 648 21.85 11.35 -5.35
C GLY A 648 22.84 11.23 -4.19
N ASN A 649 23.84 12.12 -4.10
CA ASN A 649 24.78 12.15 -3.00
C ASN A 649 24.57 13.35 -2.08
N TRP A 650 24.98 13.18 -0.82
CA TRP A 650 25.05 14.25 0.16
C TRP A 650 26.31 15.08 -0.04
N SER A 651 26.19 16.41 -0.04
CA SER A 651 27.31 17.33 -0.33
C SER A 651 28.51 17.16 0.59
N THR A 652 28.27 16.74 1.83
CA THR A 652 29.30 16.41 2.82
C THR A 652 28.89 15.17 3.62
N PRO A 653 29.85 14.32 4.05
CA PRO A 653 29.55 13.18 4.91
C PRO A 653 29.10 13.62 6.31
N THR A 654 28.53 12.70 7.09
CA THR A 654 28.22 12.92 8.50
C THR A 654 29.49 13.32 9.27
N PRO A 655 29.49 14.46 9.99
CA PRO A 655 30.63 14.93 10.77
C PRO A 655 30.87 14.09 12.04
N GLU A 656 31.96 14.35 12.75
CA GLU A 656 32.24 13.71 14.04
C GLU A 656 32.02 14.67 15.21
N CYS A 657 31.52 14.18 16.34
CA CYS A 657 31.48 14.95 17.59
C CYS A 657 32.64 14.54 18.48
N GLN A 658 33.58 15.46 18.69
CA GLN A 658 34.77 15.25 19.51
C GLN A 658 34.62 15.93 20.87
N LEU A 659 35.21 15.36 21.92
CA LEU A 659 35.17 15.98 23.26
C LEU A 659 35.68 17.41 23.18
N GLY A 660 34.84 18.36 23.60
CA GLY A 660 35.14 19.78 23.61
C GLY A 660 36.35 20.02 24.50
N ARG A 661 37.49 20.39 23.91
CA ARG A 661 38.65 20.84 24.68
C ARG A 661 38.27 22.15 25.35
N SER A 662 37.94 22.09 26.64
CA SER A 662 37.62 23.27 27.43
C SER A 662 38.88 24.11 27.67
N TYR A 663 39.16 25.03 26.75
CA TYR A 663 40.23 26.00 26.90
C TYR A 663 40.05 26.86 28.16
N THR A 664 38.84 26.95 28.73
CA THR A 664 38.59 27.68 29.97
C THR A 664 39.25 27.01 31.17
N VAL A 665 39.28 25.68 31.26
CA VAL A 665 39.99 24.94 32.32
C VAL A 665 41.50 25.09 32.16
N LEU A 666 41.99 24.95 30.93
CA LEU A 666 43.42 25.08 30.63
C LEU A 666 43.92 26.50 30.89
N LEU A 667 43.16 27.52 30.48
CA LEU A 667 43.45 28.92 30.75
C LEU A 667 43.33 29.24 32.24
N SER A 668 42.33 28.72 32.96
CA SER A 668 42.21 28.97 34.42
C SER A 668 43.32 28.30 35.23
N ILE A 669 43.85 27.14 34.80
CA ILE A 669 45.07 26.55 35.37
C ILE A 669 46.28 27.43 35.07
N ILE A 670 46.43 27.94 33.84
CA ILE A 670 47.54 28.81 33.47
C ILE A 670 47.48 30.14 34.23
N PHE A 671 46.34 30.83 34.24
CA PHE A 671 46.14 32.09 34.95
C PHE A 671 46.22 31.92 36.47
N GLY A 672 45.67 30.82 37.01
CA GLY A 672 45.82 30.48 38.43
C GLY A 672 47.27 30.22 38.81
N GLY A 673 48.01 29.47 37.99
CA GLY A 673 49.44 29.23 38.18
C GLY A 673 50.27 30.51 38.12
N LEU A 674 50.01 31.39 37.13
CA LEU A 674 50.68 32.69 37.00
C LEU A 674 50.40 33.60 38.20
N ALA A 675 49.16 33.60 38.73
CA ALA A 675 48.80 34.37 39.92
C ALA A 675 49.58 33.89 41.16
N VAL A 676 49.75 32.58 41.35
CA VAL A 676 50.56 32.02 42.44
C VAL A 676 52.03 32.43 42.32
N VAL A 677 52.61 32.34 41.12
CA VAL A 677 54.00 32.75 40.88
C VAL A 677 54.20 34.24 41.18
N ALA A 678 53.28 35.09 40.74
CA ALA A 678 53.32 36.52 41.04
C ALA A 678 53.24 36.78 42.55
N LEU A 679 52.39 36.05 43.28
CA LEU A 679 52.23 36.18 44.73
C LEU A 679 53.49 35.74 45.48
N VAL A 680 54.12 34.63 45.07
CA VAL A 680 55.40 34.17 45.63
C VAL A 680 56.52 35.17 45.35
N ALA A 681 56.61 35.71 44.14
CA ALA A 681 57.58 36.74 43.80
C ALA A 681 57.38 38.02 44.63
N LEU A 682 56.13 38.42 44.88
CA LEU A 682 55.80 39.58 45.70
C LEU A 682 56.15 39.36 47.17
N ILE A 683 55.87 38.18 47.72
CA ILE A 683 56.30 37.78 49.07
C ILE A 683 57.83 37.75 49.16
N TYR A 684 58.51 37.19 48.15
CA TYR A 684 59.98 37.17 48.10
C TYR A 684 60.58 38.58 48.07
N MET A 685 60.01 39.48 47.27
CA MET A 685 60.40 40.90 47.22
C MET A 685 60.15 41.61 48.56
N LEU A 686 59.03 41.35 49.23
CA LEU A 686 58.74 41.89 50.56
C LEU A 686 59.72 41.36 51.63
N LEU A 687 60.12 40.08 51.53
CA LEU A 687 61.13 39.48 52.41
C LEU A 687 62.53 40.06 52.14
N GLN A 688 62.91 40.26 50.88
CA GLN A 688 64.14 40.94 50.48
C GLN A 688 64.17 42.40 50.97
N TYR A 689 63.05 43.13 50.82
CA TYR A 689 62.90 44.49 51.33
C TYR A 689 63.04 44.55 52.86
N ARG A 690 62.43 43.60 53.58
CA ARG A 690 62.63 43.46 55.05
C ARG A 690 64.08 43.16 55.43
N LYS A 691 64.77 42.33 54.66
CA LYS A 691 66.19 41.98 54.89
C LYS A 691 67.12 43.16 54.58
N GLY A 692 66.81 43.96 53.57
CA GLY A 692 67.52 45.20 53.25
C GLY A 692 67.38 46.26 54.34
N ASN A 693 66.17 46.41 54.91
CA ASN A 693 65.93 47.36 56.01
C ASN A 693 66.54 46.93 57.36
N MET A 694 66.86 45.64 57.56
CA MET A 694 67.59 45.19 58.75
C MET A 694 69.10 45.42 58.67
N ASN A 695 69.67 45.59 57.47
CA ASN A 695 71.10 45.86 57.29
C ASN A 695 71.45 47.36 57.28
N THR A 696 70.47 48.26 57.21
CA THR A 696 70.66 49.72 57.31
C THR A 696 70.60 50.26 58.74
N GLN A 697 70.34 49.41 59.75
CA GLN A 697 70.24 49.82 61.16
C GLN A 697 71.45 49.44 62.03
N SER A 698 72.57 48.96 61.45
CA SER A 698 73.80 48.63 62.21
C SER A 698 75.06 49.41 61.79
N SER A 699 74.92 50.69 61.45
CA SER A 699 76.10 51.55 61.25
C SER A 699 75.73 53.01 61.43
N TYR A 700 76.03 53.56 62.61
CA TYR A 700 76.63 54.87 62.91
C TYR A 700 76.59 55.10 64.45
N PRO A 701 77.55 55.84 65.03
CA PRO A 701 78.42 55.40 66.14
C PRO A 701 77.85 55.61 67.54
#